data_AF-A0A536G591-F1
#
_entry.id   AF-A0A536G591-F1
#
_cell.length_a   1.000
_cell.length_b   1.000
_cell.length_c   1.000
_cell.angle_alpha   90.00
_cell.angle_beta   90.00
_cell.angle_gamma   90.00
#
_symmetry.space_group_name_H-M   'P 1'
#
loop_
_entity.id
_entity.type
_entity.pdbx_description
1 polymer ?
#
loop_
_entity_poly.entity_id
_entity_poly.type
_entity_poly.pdbx_seq_one_letter_code
_entity_poly.pdbx_strand_id
1 'polypeptide(L)'
;MTHTATICSKCSVGCSVTQWQRRGQLVRVTSHENDEIDEGWICDRGRFDYTDVNDPARLRTPTIRGTRSTWSDAITAVAVGIKGKGAKLGVSLPQDITNEEAFLFRRLLDGPLKGAKVKMHGRSAIPAPAGPTMRIKEIDDARVIVIVASDIETDVPIIDLRVKKAVSKRSAKLIVVYPDGVDLDRNPQTVHIRNQKGAAAAEVRKLASHELLTNPGGPVAILFGDGHGSEDINDLAKACGDLAEKVGGKEMPLYRATNERGALAAGVARWDKLDGVDALLSWGPPPTAGVPRSVKFIAAWDHLPRAGYEKAVVLPATTFAERQGSYTNVEGLVQFLRPPIPVRSPLKDGWEVLCELAIALGVKVDYAGMTLLLFVVLTATAYTVWFERVALGRIQRRPGPNRVGPFGLMQLAADGVKLAFKESFVPEKTDKVLYVAAPAIAVAAAFLAWAVIPIGLWYNVQYWIADVNVGILVVFAVSALNVYAIVIGGYASNNKYSLLGGLRSAAQLISYEMSLGLALVPTFMIVGSLRLRDIVEYTVHWGPYVGPIPLIIFTPVGFIIYLISAVAETNRAPFDLPEAEQELIGGFLTEYSGLKFVMYYLAEYVNMITVSALAALLFFGGWFLWVVPPVFAFLLKVVLFLFLYIWLRGTFPRLRYDMLMRLGWKVLLPLAMLNVIVTAIILVAVEG
;
A
#
# COMPACT_ATOMS: atom_id res chain seq x y z
N MET A 1 33.09 -10.21 -1.21
CA MET A 1 32.50 -8.86 -1.31
C MET A 1 31.14 -9.07 -1.93
N THR A 2 30.07 -8.67 -1.25
CA THR A 2 28.70 -8.80 -1.75
C THR A 2 28.23 -7.46 -2.27
N HIS A 3 27.27 -7.47 -3.18
CA HIS A 3 26.69 -6.25 -3.74
C HIS A 3 25.17 -6.37 -3.76
N THR A 4 24.51 -5.23 -3.60
CA THR A 4 23.06 -5.15 -3.61
C THR A 4 22.65 -3.98 -4.50
N ALA A 5 21.82 -4.27 -5.51
CA ALA A 5 21.19 -3.25 -6.33
C ALA A 5 20.07 -2.58 -5.50
N THR A 6 20.12 -1.25 -5.42
CA THR A 6 19.20 -0.44 -4.63
C THR A 6 19.15 1.00 -5.19
N ILE A 7 18.63 1.95 -4.43
CA ILE A 7 18.44 3.34 -4.81
C ILE A 7 19.27 4.27 -3.90
N CYS A 8 19.61 5.42 -4.45
CA CYS A 8 20.29 6.49 -3.71
C CYS A 8 19.34 7.11 -2.67
N SER A 9 19.84 7.31 -1.45
CA SER A 9 19.07 7.86 -0.33
C SER A 9 19.38 9.33 -0.02
N LYS A 10 20.03 10.07 -0.94
CA LYS A 10 20.59 11.40 -0.67
C LYS A 10 19.84 12.59 -1.27
N CYS A 11 19.03 12.37 -2.29
CA CYS A 11 18.20 13.40 -2.93
C CYS A 11 16.95 12.76 -3.53
N SER A 12 16.00 13.59 -3.97
CA SER A 12 14.69 13.18 -4.49
C SER A 12 14.70 12.42 -5.82
N VAL A 13 15.81 12.42 -6.55
CA VAL A 13 15.88 11.81 -7.90
C VAL A 13 15.71 10.29 -7.85
N GLY A 14 16.25 9.65 -6.80
CA GLY A 14 16.15 8.20 -6.65
C GLY A 14 17.01 7.42 -7.66
N CYS A 15 18.27 7.84 -7.86
CA CYS A 15 19.20 7.21 -8.79
C CYS A 15 19.44 5.73 -8.49
N SER A 16 19.64 4.94 -9.54
CA SER A 16 19.95 3.52 -9.46
C SER A 16 21.39 3.28 -8.99
N VAL A 17 21.57 2.68 -7.81
CA VAL A 17 22.90 2.43 -7.23
C VAL A 17 23.13 0.96 -6.89
N THR A 18 24.38 0.55 -6.90
CA THR A 18 24.85 -0.71 -6.34
C THR A 18 25.70 -0.41 -5.12
N GLN A 19 25.26 -0.86 -3.96
CA GLN A 19 26.01 -0.75 -2.73
C GLN A 19 26.85 -2.01 -2.52
N TRP A 20 28.15 -1.84 -2.32
CA TRP A 20 29.10 -2.94 -2.18
C TRP A 20 29.55 -3.07 -0.74
N GLN A 21 29.39 -4.25 -0.16
CA GLN A 21 29.79 -4.49 1.22
C GLN A 21 30.83 -5.61 1.37
N ARG A 22 31.66 -5.47 2.41
CA ARG A 22 32.66 -6.46 2.80
C ARG A 22 32.70 -6.53 4.31
N ARG A 23 32.48 -7.73 4.87
CA ARG A 23 32.57 -8.01 6.32
C ARG A 23 31.66 -7.11 7.20
N GLY A 24 30.48 -6.72 6.72
CA GLY A 24 29.57 -5.86 7.49
C GLY A 24 29.83 -4.36 7.35
N GLN A 25 30.70 -3.95 6.42
CA GLN A 25 31.03 -2.55 6.15
C GLN A 25 30.75 -2.20 4.69
N LEU A 26 30.23 -0.99 4.46
CA LEU A 26 29.97 -0.46 3.14
C LEU A 26 31.27 0.07 2.54
N VAL A 27 31.74 -0.54 1.44
CA VAL A 27 33.06 -0.23 0.87
C VAL A 27 32.98 0.83 -0.21
N ARG A 28 31.92 0.80 -1.02
CA ARG A 28 31.68 1.77 -2.09
C ARG A 28 30.22 1.75 -2.53
N VAL A 29 29.79 2.87 -3.08
CA VAL A 29 28.52 3.01 -3.81
C VAL A 29 28.87 3.31 -5.28
N THR A 30 28.38 2.48 -6.19
CA THR A 30 28.53 2.70 -7.64
C THR A 30 27.16 2.91 -8.26
N SER A 31 27.09 3.57 -9.40
CA SER A 31 25.87 3.57 -10.22
C SER A 31 25.67 2.22 -10.89
N HIS A 32 24.44 1.93 -11.29
CA HIS A 32 24.15 0.94 -12.33
C HIS A 32 23.18 1.55 -13.35
N GLU A 33 23.21 1.03 -14.56
CA GLU A 33 22.53 1.64 -15.70
C GLU A 33 21.01 1.66 -15.53
N ASN A 34 20.43 2.85 -15.65
CA ASN A 34 19.00 3.08 -15.66
C ASN A 34 18.71 4.32 -16.52
N ASP A 35 18.37 4.08 -17.78
CA ASP A 35 18.17 5.13 -18.78
C ASP A 35 16.98 6.04 -18.48
N GLU A 36 16.02 5.58 -17.67
CA GLU A 36 14.84 6.37 -17.30
C GLU A 36 15.16 7.46 -16.29
N ILE A 37 16.21 7.28 -15.47
CA ILE A 37 16.54 8.17 -14.35
C ILE A 37 17.93 8.78 -14.54
N ASP A 38 18.98 7.97 -14.47
CA ASP A 38 20.34 8.47 -14.25
C ASP A 38 21.39 8.06 -15.29
N GLU A 39 21.07 7.19 -16.25
CA GLU A 39 22.00 6.76 -17.33
C GLU A 39 23.35 6.25 -16.81
N GLY A 40 23.34 5.61 -15.64
CA GLY A 40 24.56 5.11 -15.02
C GLY A 40 25.44 6.19 -14.39
N TRP A 41 24.92 7.42 -14.20
CA TRP A 41 25.59 8.49 -13.46
C TRP A 41 25.02 8.63 -12.05
N ILE A 42 25.90 8.87 -11.08
CA ILE A 42 25.49 9.24 -9.72
C ILE A 42 26.27 10.48 -9.31
N CYS A 43 25.62 11.38 -8.58
CA CYS A 43 26.28 12.55 -8.03
C CYS A 43 27.30 12.17 -6.95
N ASP A 44 28.25 13.06 -6.68
CA ASP A 44 29.29 12.83 -5.67
C ASP A 44 28.73 12.66 -4.26
N ARG A 45 27.62 13.35 -3.94
CA ARG A 45 26.87 13.11 -2.70
C ARG A 45 26.43 11.65 -2.60
N GLY A 46 25.77 11.12 -3.64
CA GLY A 46 25.35 9.71 -3.66
C GLY A 46 26.52 8.72 -3.68
N ARG A 47 27.66 9.11 -4.25
CA ARG A 47 28.84 8.25 -4.40
C ARG A 47 29.69 8.17 -3.14
N PHE A 48 29.86 9.26 -2.40
CA PHE A 48 30.86 9.38 -1.34
C PHE A 48 30.30 9.65 0.06
N ASP A 49 29.05 10.10 0.18
CA ASP A 49 28.42 10.41 1.47
C ASP A 49 27.90 9.14 2.19
N TYR A 50 28.82 8.23 2.53
CA TYR A 50 28.50 6.98 3.25
C TYR A 50 29.48 6.68 4.38
N THR A 51 30.33 7.66 4.73
CA THR A 51 31.35 7.52 5.77
C THR A 51 30.73 7.30 7.15
N ASP A 52 29.56 7.90 7.39
CA ASP A 52 28.76 7.75 8.60
C ASP A 52 28.28 6.32 8.85
N VAL A 53 28.04 5.53 7.79
CA VAL A 53 27.63 4.12 7.88
C VAL A 53 28.64 3.27 8.63
N ASN A 54 29.93 3.53 8.38
CA ASN A 54 31.05 2.78 8.93
C ASN A 54 31.71 3.43 10.15
N ASP A 55 31.17 4.56 10.63
CA ASP A 55 31.78 5.31 11.72
C ASP A 55 31.86 4.45 13.01
N PRO A 56 33.04 4.31 13.64
CA PRO A 56 33.19 3.53 14.86
C PRO A 56 32.43 4.13 16.05
N ALA A 57 32.13 5.43 16.04
CA ALA A 57 31.38 6.12 17.09
C ALA A 57 29.87 5.88 17.04
N ARG A 58 29.37 5.10 16.07
CA ARG A 58 27.94 4.86 15.90
C ARG A 58 27.26 4.34 17.16
N LEU A 59 26.12 4.92 17.46
CA LEU A 59 25.23 4.49 18.52
C LEU A 59 24.59 3.16 18.12
N ARG A 60 24.80 2.12 18.93
CA ARG A 60 24.21 0.78 18.72
C ARG A 60 23.26 0.36 19.83
N THR A 61 23.35 1.02 20.98
CA THR A 61 22.54 0.74 22.16
C THR A 61 21.79 1.99 22.59
N PRO A 62 20.52 1.88 23.00
CA PRO A 62 19.78 2.99 23.58
C PRO A 62 20.49 3.60 24.78
N THR A 63 20.32 4.91 24.95
CA THR A 63 20.81 5.62 26.13
C THR A 63 19.74 6.54 26.69
N ILE A 64 19.69 6.65 28.02
CA ILE A 64 18.87 7.60 28.75
C ILE A 64 19.82 8.49 29.53
N ARG A 65 19.86 9.79 29.18
CA ARG A 65 20.73 10.79 29.83
C ARG A 65 22.20 10.31 29.90
N GLY A 66 22.73 9.83 28.78
CA GLY A 66 24.10 9.35 28.64
C GLY A 66 24.38 7.95 29.21
N THR A 67 23.44 7.33 29.93
CA THR A 67 23.62 5.96 30.47
C THR A 67 22.98 4.94 29.53
N ARG A 68 23.68 3.82 29.26
CA ARG A 68 23.12 2.73 28.43
C ARG A 68 21.85 2.15 29.07
N SER A 69 20.84 1.89 28.26
CA SER A 69 19.55 1.35 28.69
C SER A 69 19.06 0.24 27.76
N THR A 70 18.01 -0.45 28.19
CA THR A 70 17.28 -1.38 27.32
C THR A 70 16.36 -0.63 26.35
N TRP A 71 15.90 -1.30 25.31
CA TRP A 71 14.90 -0.73 24.39
C TRP A 71 13.57 -0.46 25.06
N SER A 72 13.09 -1.36 25.92
CA SER A 72 11.83 -1.19 26.64
C SER A 72 11.86 0.04 27.53
N ASP A 73 12.95 0.26 28.27
CA ASP A 73 13.09 1.40 29.16
C ASP A 73 13.22 2.71 28.37
N ALA A 74 13.99 2.70 27.28
CA ALA A 74 14.17 3.87 26.43
C ALA A 74 12.85 4.29 25.76
N ILE A 75 12.12 3.35 25.17
CA ILE A 75 10.82 3.62 24.53
C ILE A 75 9.80 4.10 25.55
N THR A 76 9.77 3.50 26.75
CA THR A 76 8.91 3.96 27.84
C THR A 76 9.27 5.39 28.26
N ALA A 77 10.56 5.71 28.38
CA ALA A 77 11.01 7.06 28.71
C ALA A 77 10.62 8.08 27.62
N VAL A 78 10.73 7.72 26.33
CA VAL A 78 10.26 8.55 25.22
C VAL A 78 8.75 8.75 25.31
N ALA A 79 7.97 7.68 25.45
CA ALA A 79 6.52 7.74 25.52
C ALA A 79 6.04 8.62 26.68
N VAL A 80 6.62 8.47 27.87
CA VAL A 80 6.30 9.31 29.04
C VAL A 80 6.65 10.79 28.79
N GLY A 81 7.76 11.08 28.10
CA GLY A 81 8.18 12.44 27.82
C GLY A 81 7.30 13.18 26.81
N ILE A 82 6.69 12.47 25.86
CA ILE A 82 5.91 13.07 24.76
C ILE A 82 4.39 12.96 24.95
N LYS A 83 3.90 12.00 25.75
CA LYS A 83 2.46 11.73 25.92
C LYS A 83 1.72 12.94 26.48
N GLY A 84 0.59 13.28 25.87
CA GLY A 84 -0.31 14.34 26.33
C GLY A 84 0.23 15.77 26.14
N LYS A 85 1.31 15.97 25.39
CA LYS A 85 1.91 17.30 25.16
C LYS A 85 1.19 18.14 24.09
N GLY A 86 0.48 17.52 23.15
CA GLY A 86 -0.27 18.21 22.09
C GLY A 86 0.59 19.26 21.37
N ALA A 87 0.13 20.51 21.28
CA ALA A 87 0.84 21.62 20.64
C ALA A 87 2.19 22.01 21.26
N LYS A 88 2.51 21.50 22.45
CA LYS A 88 3.82 21.68 23.11
C LYS A 88 4.84 20.61 22.72
N LEU A 89 4.47 19.67 21.85
CA LEU A 89 5.36 18.69 21.25
C LEU A 89 5.84 19.18 19.88
N GLY A 90 7.16 19.19 19.68
CA GLY A 90 7.78 19.27 18.37
C GLY A 90 8.17 17.90 17.86
N VAL A 91 7.91 17.62 16.59
CA VAL A 91 8.41 16.43 15.88
C VAL A 91 9.30 16.89 14.73
N SER A 92 10.57 16.50 14.76
CA SER A 92 11.51 16.71 13.65
C SER A 92 11.55 15.45 12.79
N LEU A 93 11.33 15.58 11.48
CA LEU A 93 11.39 14.46 10.55
C LEU A 93 12.59 14.62 9.60
N PRO A 94 13.31 13.54 9.26
CA PRO A 94 14.50 13.63 8.43
C PRO A 94 14.12 13.64 6.94
N GLN A 95 15.10 13.95 6.09
CA GLN A 95 14.89 14.02 4.63
C GLN A 95 14.69 12.65 3.98
N ASP A 96 15.14 11.60 4.65
CA ASP A 96 15.27 10.24 4.16
C ASP A 96 14.34 9.26 4.88
N ILE A 97 13.24 9.78 5.44
CA ILE A 97 12.14 8.99 6.02
C ILE A 97 11.50 8.09 4.95
N THR A 98 11.25 6.82 5.26
CA THR A 98 10.60 5.92 4.30
C THR A 98 9.09 6.14 4.24
N ASN A 99 8.43 5.65 3.18
CA ASN A 99 6.97 5.73 3.07
C ASN A 99 6.27 4.95 4.19
N GLU A 100 6.86 3.85 4.65
CA GLU A 100 6.35 3.05 5.77
C GLU A 100 6.44 3.84 7.09
N GLU A 101 7.58 4.50 7.35
CA GLU A 101 7.74 5.37 8.51
C GLU A 101 6.79 6.57 8.44
N ALA A 102 6.66 7.21 7.27
CA ALA A 102 5.73 8.32 7.06
C ALA A 102 4.27 7.89 7.33
N PHE A 103 3.87 6.70 6.89
CA PHE A 103 2.55 6.14 7.17
C PHE A 103 2.31 5.90 8.67
N LEU A 104 3.30 5.34 9.38
CA LEU A 104 3.22 5.13 10.83
C LEU A 104 3.18 6.45 11.60
N PHE A 105 4.01 7.42 11.22
CA PHE A 105 3.96 8.77 11.79
C PHE A 105 2.61 9.44 11.55
N ARG A 106 2.00 9.25 10.39
CA ARG A 106 0.66 9.79 10.12
C ARG A 106 -0.36 9.26 11.15
N ARG A 107 -0.33 7.96 11.44
CA ARG A 107 -1.18 7.35 12.48
C ARG A 107 -0.89 7.89 13.87
N LEU A 108 0.37 8.11 14.21
CA LEU A 108 0.76 8.72 15.49
C LEU A 108 0.24 10.16 15.61
N LEU A 109 0.38 10.96 14.55
CA LEU A 109 -0.05 12.36 14.50
C LEU A 109 -1.58 12.52 14.48
N ASP A 110 -2.31 11.56 13.90
CA ASP A 110 -3.78 11.56 13.95
C ASP A 110 -4.33 11.03 15.28
N GLY A 111 -3.55 10.21 15.99
CA GLY A 111 -3.91 9.61 17.27
C GLY A 111 -3.18 10.24 18.47
N PRO A 112 -2.23 9.54 19.11
CA PRO A 112 -1.64 9.94 20.39
C PRO A 112 -0.85 11.25 20.38
N LEU A 113 -0.34 11.68 19.21
CA LEU A 113 0.43 12.91 19.03
C LEU A 113 -0.38 14.02 18.35
N LYS A 114 -1.71 13.94 18.39
CA LYS A 114 -2.59 14.94 17.79
C LYS A 114 -2.29 16.35 18.30
N GLY A 115 -2.11 17.26 17.34
CA GLY A 115 -1.79 18.66 17.59
C GLY A 115 -0.29 18.97 17.74
N ALA A 116 0.61 17.98 17.62
CA ALA A 116 2.05 18.23 17.61
C ALA A 116 2.46 19.12 16.42
N LYS A 117 3.46 19.98 16.64
CA LYS A 117 4.09 20.78 15.59
C LYS A 117 5.11 19.91 14.86
N VAL A 118 5.01 19.84 13.54
CA VAL A 118 5.89 18.97 12.74
C VAL A 118 6.80 19.83 11.87
N LYS A 119 8.09 19.52 11.87
CA LYS A 119 9.09 20.15 11.02
C LYS A 119 9.92 19.10 10.31
N MET A 120 9.71 18.97 9.01
CA MET A 120 10.59 18.18 8.16
C MET A 120 11.90 18.92 7.92
N HIS A 121 13.01 18.18 7.85
CA HIS A 121 14.29 18.74 7.46
C HIS A 121 14.24 19.21 6.01
N GLY A 122 14.59 20.46 5.78
CA GLY A 122 14.40 21.11 4.50
C GLY A 122 14.04 22.57 4.73
N ARG A 123 13.89 23.33 3.65
CA ARG A 123 13.63 24.76 3.72
C ARG A 123 12.13 25.05 3.73
N SER A 124 11.41 24.44 2.80
CA SER A 124 10.00 24.75 2.54
C SER A 124 9.31 23.63 1.76
N ALA A 125 7.97 23.55 1.87
CA ALA A 125 7.16 22.55 1.19
C ALA A 125 6.95 22.92 -0.27
N ILE A 126 7.43 22.10 -1.20
CA ILE A 126 7.10 22.23 -2.62
C ILE A 126 5.81 21.43 -2.92
N PRO A 127 4.73 22.04 -3.42
CA PRO A 127 3.50 21.31 -3.73
C PRO A 127 3.68 20.42 -4.96
N ALA A 128 2.89 19.34 -5.00
CA ALA A 128 2.78 18.51 -6.18
C ALA A 128 2.14 19.29 -7.34
N PRO A 129 2.50 18.97 -8.60
CA PRO A 129 1.93 19.64 -9.75
C PRO A 129 0.43 19.35 -9.87
N ALA A 130 -0.34 20.29 -10.41
CA ALA A 130 -1.79 20.13 -10.59
C ALA A 130 -2.12 19.14 -11.73
N GLY A 131 -1.21 19.04 -12.71
CA GLY A 131 -1.30 18.11 -13.84
C GLY A 131 -0.42 16.86 -13.70
N PRO A 132 -0.34 16.02 -14.75
CA PRO A 132 0.54 14.85 -14.75
C PRO A 132 2.01 15.30 -14.59
N THR A 133 2.69 14.73 -13.61
CA THR A 133 4.11 15.03 -13.38
C THR A 133 4.94 14.58 -14.58
N MET A 134 5.81 15.46 -15.08
CA MET A 134 6.83 15.13 -16.07
C MET A 134 7.73 13.98 -15.59
N ARG A 135 8.17 13.13 -16.52
CA ARG A 135 9.22 12.12 -16.28
C ARG A 135 10.61 12.70 -16.55
N ILE A 136 11.63 12.28 -15.82
CA ILE A 136 13.03 12.71 -15.95
C ILE A 136 13.52 12.49 -17.38
N LYS A 137 13.20 11.35 -17.99
CA LYS A 137 13.54 11.06 -19.38
C LYS A 137 12.94 12.05 -20.39
N GLU A 138 11.77 12.62 -20.10
CA GLU A 138 11.12 13.59 -21.00
C GLU A 138 11.89 14.93 -21.06
N ILE A 139 12.78 15.21 -20.10
CA ILE A 139 13.68 16.36 -20.15
C ILE A 139 14.62 16.25 -21.36
N ASP A 140 15.04 15.03 -21.72
CA ASP A 140 15.90 14.82 -22.88
C ASP A 140 15.19 15.20 -24.19
N ASP A 141 13.86 15.02 -24.28
CA ASP A 141 13.07 15.30 -25.47
C ASP A 141 12.58 16.76 -25.55
N ALA A 142 12.80 17.55 -24.50
CA ALA A 142 12.37 18.95 -24.43
C ALA A 142 13.15 19.83 -25.42
N ARG A 143 12.43 20.67 -26.16
CA ARG A 143 13.02 21.70 -27.05
C ARG A 143 13.30 22.99 -26.32
N VAL A 144 12.49 23.30 -25.31
CA VAL A 144 12.67 24.46 -24.44
C VAL A 144 12.57 23.98 -22.99
N ILE A 145 13.57 24.35 -22.19
CA ILE A 145 13.63 24.03 -20.78
C ILE A 145 13.65 25.35 -20.02
N VAL A 146 12.73 25.49 -19.07
CA VAL A 146 12.62 26.65 -18.18
C VAL A 146 12.96 26.19 -16.77
N ILE A 147 14.01 26.74 -16.19
CA ILE A 147 14.40 26.49 -14.79
C ILE A 147 14.03 27.71 -13.97
N VAL A 148 13.30 27.50 -12.89
CA VAL A 148 12.75 28.58 -12.06
C VAL A 148 13.16 28.38 -10.60
N ALA A 149 13.72 29.41 -9.98
CA ALA A 149 14.00 29.46 -8.54
C ALA A 149 14.79 28.23 -8.01
N SER A 150 15.69 27.66 -8.82
CA SER A 150 16.50 26.51 -8.42
C SER A 150 17.88 26.56 -9.05
N ASP A 151 18.90 26.27 -8.23
CA ASP A 151 20.21 25.91 -8.72
C ASP A 151 20.30 24.38 -8.79
N ILE A 152 19.98 23.84 -9.97
CA ILE A 152 19.81 22.40 -10.16
C ILE A 152 21.10 21.60 -10.04
N GLU A 153 22.27 22.24 -10.23
CA GLU A 153 23.57 21.59 -10.01
C GLU A 153 23.71 21.21 -8.52
N THR A 154 23.41 22.16 -7.64
CA THR A 154 23.52 21.95 -6.20
C THR A 154 22.36 21.13 -5.64
N ASP A 155 21.14 21.39 -6.10
CA ASP A 155 19.93 20.81 -5.51
C ASP A 155 19.68 19.39 -6.03
N VAL A 156 19.66 19.19 -7.35
CA VAL A 156 19.31 17.93 -8.03
C VAL A 156 20.30 17.59 -9.18
N PRO A 157 21.56 17.25 -8.90
CA PRO A 157 22.64 17.19 -9.89
C PRO A 157 22.39 16.26 -11.08
N ILE A 158 21.60 15.19 -10.93
CA ILE A 158 21.28 14.29 -12.06
C ILE A 158 20.31 14.95 -13.04
N ILE A 159 19.39 15.78 -12.56
CA ILE A 159 18.52 16.59 -13.42
C ILE A 159 19.37 17.63 -14.18
N ASP A 160 20.37 18.23 -13.52
CA ASP A 160 21.35 19.10 -14.18
C ASP A 160 22.08 18.39 -15.33
N LEU A 161 22.54 17.16 -15.13
CA LEU A 161 23.15 16.36 -16.20
C LEU A 161 22.19 16.10 -17.38
N ARG A 162 20.91 15.84 -17.09
CA ARG A 162 19.86 15.66 -18.12
C ARG A 162 19.63 16.94 -18.92
N VAL A 163 19.52 18.08 -18.24
CA VAL A 163 19.40 19.39 -18.89
C VAL A 163 20.63 19.68 -19.74
N LYS A 164 21.84 19.50 -19.20
CA LYS A 164 23.09 19.67 -19.95
C LYS A 164 23.15 18.78 -21.19
N LYS A 165 22.70 17.54 -21.11
CA LYS A 165 22.60 16.61 -22.24
C LYS A 165 21.59 17.10 -23.29
N ALA A 166 20.38 17.49 -22.88
CA ALA A 166 19.36 18.01 -23.78
C ALA A 166 19.85 19.26 -24.54
N VAL A 167 20.50 20.18 -23.83
CA VAL A 167 21.04 21.40 -24.41
C VAL A 167 22.23 21.12 -25.35
N SER A 168 23.21 20.32 -24.91
CA SER A 168 24.45 20.08 -25.68
C SER A 168 24.31 19.11 -26.85
N LYS A 169 23.51 18.05 -26.70
CA LYS A 169 23.37 16.98 -27.72
C LYS A 169 22.11 17.11 -28.56
N ARG A 170 21.07 17.78 -28.06
CA ARG A 170 19.76 17.88 -28.72
C ARG A 170 19.33 19.31 -29.02
N SER A 171 20.22 20.28 -28.76
CA SER A 171 20.04 21.71 -29.06
C SER A 171 18.80 22.32 -28.40
N ALA A 172 18.44 21.84 -27.20
CA ALA A 172 17.38 22.45 -26.41
C ALA A 172 17.75 23.89 -26.01
N LYS A 173 16.77 24.78 -26.03
CA LYS A 173 16.92 26.18 -25.58
C LYS A 173 16.64 26.24 -24.08
N LEU A 174 17.44 27.05 -23.37
CA LEU A 174 17.37 27.13 -21.92
C LEU A 174 16.98 28.54 -21.48
N ILE A 175 15.99 28.62 -20.60
CA ILE A 175 15.62 29.84 -19.88
C ILE A 175 15.83 29.59 -18.40
N VAL A 176 16.60 30.44 -17.72
CA VAL A 176 16.84 30.35 -16.28
C VAL A 176 16.28 31.60 -15.61
N VAL A 177 15.39 31.43 -14.64
CA VAL A 177 14.87 32.49 -13.78
C VAL A 177 15.44 32.28 -12.39
N TYR A 178 16.55 32.95 -12.10
CA TYR A 178 17.26 32.83 -10.83
C TYR A 178 17.98 34.15 -10.49
N PRO A 179 18.12 34.53 -9.20
CA PRO A 179 18.75 35.80 -8.83
C PRO A 179 20.26 35.83 -9.07
N ASP A 180 20.92 34.70 -8.82
CA ASP A 180 22.38 34.57 -8.83
C ASP A 180 22.86 33.84 -10.10
N GLY A 181 24.14 33.93 -10.45
CA GLY A 181 24.69 33.18 -11.59
C GLY A 181 24.70 31.66 -11.33
N VAL A 182 24.40 30.86 -12.36
CA VAL A 182 24.38 29.38 -12.28
C VAL A 182 25.34 28.77 -13.31
N ASP A 183 25.78 27.53 -13.11
CA ASP A 183 26.72 26.86 -14.04
C ASP A 183 26.19 26.76 -15.48
N LEU A 184 24.86 26.72 -15.63
CA LEU A 184 24.19 26.71 -16.93
C LEU A 184 24.39 28.00 -17.74
N ASP A 185 24.83 29.10 -17.11
CA ASP A 185 25.17 30.37 -17.78
C ASP A 185 26.41 30.24 -18.67
N ARG A 186 27.21 29.17 -18.49
CA ARG A 186 28.36 28.89 -19.35
C ARG A 186 27.96 28.60 -20.79
N ASN A 187 26.71 28.20 -21.02
CA ASN A 187 26.20 28.04 -22.36
C ASN A 187 25.73 29.38 -22.94
N PRO A 188 26.29 29.86 -24.06
CA PRO A 188 25.92 31.14 -24.66
C PRO A 188 24.46 31.19 -25.16
N GLN A 189 23.77 30.05 -25.29
CA GLN A 189 22.35 30.00 -25.68
C GLN A 189 21.39 30.08 -24.48
N THR A 190 21.90 30.14 -23.25
CA THR A 190 21.09 30.28 -22.05
C THR A 190 20.55 31.70 -21.92
N VAL A 191 19.24 31.85 -21.84
CA VAL A 191 18.58 33.11 -21.52
C VAL A 191 18.39 33.19 -20.01
N HIS A 192 19.27 33.92 -19.34
CA HIS A 192 19.18 34.12 -17.88
C HIS A 192 18.41 35.40 -17.55
N ILE A 193 17.24 35.26 -16.95
CA ILE A 193 16.43 36.33 -16.38
C ILE A 193 16.77 36.45 -14.90
N ARG A 194 17.54 37.49 -14.56
CA ARG A 194 17.89 37.79 -13.17
C ARG A 194 16.75 38.51 -12.48
N ASN A 195 16.23 37.91 -11.41
CA ASN A 195 15.14 38.44 -10.60
C ASN A 195 15.59 38.81 -9.19
N GLN A 196 14.79 39.61 -8.47
CA GLN A 196 14.96 39.75 -7.02
C GLN A 196 14.53 38.47 -6.31
N LYS A 197 15.15 38.15 -5.17
CA LYS A 197 14.76 37.02 -4.33
C LYS A 197 13.29 37.17 -3.90
N GLY A 198 12.47 36.15 -4.13
CA GLY A 198 11.03 36.19 -3.87
C GLY A 198 10.18 36.70 -5.03
N ALA A 199 10.78 37.06 -6.17
CA ALA A 199 10.08 37.63 -7.33
C ALA A 199 10.01 36.66 -8.53
N ALA A 200 10.36 35.38 -8.37
CA ALA A 200 10.43 34.45 -9.50
C ALA A 200 9.06 34.25 -10.15
N ALA A 201 7.99 34.17 -9.35
CA ALA A 201 6.61 34.02 -9.83
C ALA A 201 6.18 35.17 -10.75
N ALA A 202 6.62 36.40 -10.48
CA ALA A 202 6.32 37.56 -11.31
C ALA A 202 7.01 37.49 -12.68
N GLU A 203 8.24 36.99 -12.74
CA GLU A 203 8.96 36.79 -14.00
C GLU A 203 8.40 35.62 -14.81
N VAL A 204 8.01 34.52 -14.16
CA VAL A 204 7.35 33.38 -14.82
C VAL A 204 6.08 33.80 -15.55
N ARG A 205 5.28 34.71 -14.97
CA ARG A 205 4.06 35.22 -15.62
C ARG A 205 4.33 36.00 -16.91
N LYS A 206 5.49 36.64 -17.02
CA LYS A 206 5.93 37.38 -18.23
C LYS A 206 6.48 36.44 -19.31
N LEU A 207 6.94 35.25 -18.93
CA LEU A 207 7.52 34.27 -19.86
C LEU A 207 6.53 33.75 -20.90
N ALA A 208 5.22 33.81 -20.64
CA ALA A 208 4.20 33.33 -21.59
C ALA A 208 4.26 34.05 -22.96
N SER A 209 4.74 35.29 -23.01
CA SER A 209 4.93 36.06 -24.24
C SER A 209 6.36 36.01 -24.81
N HIS A 210 7.24 35.18 -24.23
CA HIS A 210 8.62 35.07 -24.68
C HIS A 210 8.67 34.30 -26.02
N GLU A 211 9.48 34.77 -26.97
CA GLU A 211 9.57 34.21 -28.34
C GLU A 211 9.76 32.69 -28.35
N LEU A 212 10.72 32.21 -27.53
CA LEU A 212 11.02 30.78 -27.36
C LEU A 212 9.84 29.92 -26.89
N LEU A 213 8.88 30.51 -26.16
CA LEU A 213 7.72 29.79 -25.61
C LEU A 213 6.46 29.95 -26.47
N THR A 214 6.38 31.00 -27.28
CA THR A 214 5.28 31.19 -28.25
C THR A 214 5.35 30.24 -29.45
N ASN A 215 6.56 29.85 -29.86
CA ASN A 215 6.75 28.84 -30.90
C ASN A 215 7.89 27.87 -30.51
N PRO A 216 7.65 26.96 -29.55
CA PRO A 216 8.70 26.14 -28.95
C PRO A 216 9.24 25.04 -29.89
N GLY A 217 8.55 24.76 -31.01
CA GLY A 217 8.98 23.74 -31.97
C GLY A 217 9.02 22.30 -31.43
N GLY A 218 8.43 22.06 -30.25
CA GLY A 218 8.39 20.76 -29.57
C GLY A 218 8.03 20.87 -28.08
N PRO A 219 8.27 19.81 -27.29
CA PRO A 219 7.89 19.75 -25.89
C PRO A 219 8.60 20.80 -25.03
N VAL A 220 7.87 21.39 -24.07
CA VAL A 220 8.41 22.37 -23.11
C VAL A 220 8.47 21.74 -21.72
N ALA A 221 9.64 21.86 -21.07
CA ALA A 221 9.87 21.43 -19.70
C ALA A 221 9.96 22.62 -18.75
N ILE A 222 9.20 22.61 -17.67
CA ILE A 222 9.23 23.66 -16.63
C ILE A 222 9.67 23.01 -15.31
N LEU A 223 10.87 23.32 -14.87
CA LEU A 223 11.48 22.79 -13.65
C LEU A 223 11.52 23.90 -12.61
N PHE A 224 10.93 23.71 -11.43
CA PHE A 224 10.90 24.76 -10.41
C PHE A 224 11.30 24.27 -9.02
N GLY A 225 12.06 25.10 -8.30
CA GLY A 225 12.47 24.87 -6.91
C GLY A 225 11.84 25.85 -5.93
N ASP A 226 12.46 25.98 -4.75
CA ASP A 226 11.96 26.82 -3.64
C ASP A 226 12.68 28.17 -3.49
N GLY A 227 13.63 28.49 -4.38
CA GLY A 227 14.46 29.69 -4.29
C GLY A 227 15.23 29.80 -2.99
N HIS A 228 15.62 28.67 -2.38
CA HIS A 228 16.22 28.62 -1.05
C HIS A 228 15.30 29.13 0.07
N GLY A 229 13.98 29.00 -0.12
CA GLY A 229 12.95 29.39 0.83
C GLY A 229 12.60 30.88 0.80
N SER A 230 13.07 31.65 -0.20
CA SER A 230 12.69 33.05 -0.37
C SER A 230 11.40 33.27 -1.14
N GLU A 231 10.92 32.26 -1.87
CA GLU A 231 9.73 32.36 -2.72
C GLU A 231 8.44 32.01 -1.95
N ASP A 232 7.33 32.67 -2.30
CA ASP A 232 6.01 32.13 -1.99
C ASP A 232 5.74 30.96 -2.93
N ILE A 233 5.94 29.75 -2.41
CA ILE A 233 5.89 28.53 -3.22
C ILE A 233 4.50 28.28 -3.79
N ASN A 234 3.43 28.65 -3.08
CA ASN A 234 2.08 28.42 -3.60
C ASN A 234 1.82 29.33 -4.81
N ASP A 235 2.28 30.59 -4.74
CA ASP A 235 2.20 31.52 -5.86
C ASP A 235 3.08 31.08 -7.03
N LEU A 236 4.29 30.61 -6.74
CA LEU A 236 5.25 30.13 -7.73
C LEU A 236 4.74 28.87 -8.46
N ALA A 237 4.26 27.88 -7.72
CA ALA A 237 3.71 26.65 -8.28
C ALA A 237 2.50 26.95 -9.17
N LYS A 238 1.63 27.87 -8.74
CA LYS A 238 0.51 28.33 -9.57
C LYS A 238 1.00 29.02 -10.86
N ALA A 239 1.99 29.92 -10.76
CA ALA A 239 2.55 30.59 -11.93
C ALA A 239 3.20 29.61 -12.92
N CYS A 240 3.90 28.58 -12.44
CA CYS A 240 4.47 27.51 -13.26
C CYS A 240 3.39 26.65 -13.92
N GLY A 241 2.34 26.28 -13.18
CA GLY A 241 1.21 25.52 -13.71
C GLY A 241 0.43 26.29 -14.79
N ASP A 242 0.14 27.56 -14.54
CA ASP A 242 -0.51 28.46 -15.52
C ASP A 242 0.36 28.63 -16.78
N LEU A 243 1.69 28.68 -16.62
CA LEU A 243 2.62 28.72 -17.75
C LEU A 243 2.61 27.40 -18.53
N ALA A 244 2.67 26.26 -17.83
CA ALA A 244 2.63 24.93 -18.43
C ALA A 244 1.37 24.73 -19.27
N GLU A 245 0.21 25.11 -18.74
CA GLU A 245 -1.08 25.00 -19.45
C GLU A 245 -1.09 25.88 -20.72
N LYS A 246 -0.60 27.11 -20.65
CA LYS A 246 -0.57 28.04 -21.80
C LYS A 246 0.36 27.58 -22.93
N VAL A 247 1.50 27.00 -22.60
CA VAL A 247 2.51 26.59 -23.59
C VAL A 247 2.39 25.12 -23.99
N GLY A 248 1.42 24.38 -23.42
CA GLY A 248 1.32 22.93 -23.60
C GLY A 248 2.53 22.17 -23.04
N GLY A 249 3.17 22.71 -22.01
CA GLY A 249 4.34 22.15 -21.35
C GLY A 249 3.98 21.19 -20.21
N LYS A 250 5.00 20.53 -19.67
CA LYS A 250 4.87 19.76 -18.42
C LYS A 250 5.78 20.35 -17.36
N GLU A 251 5.34 20.26 -16.11
CA GLU A 251 6.08 20.77 -14.96
C GLU A 251 6.66 19.65 -14.08
N MET A 252 7.78 19.96 -13.43
CA MET A 252 8.43 19.12 -12.44
C MET A 252 8.88 19.97 -11.24
N PRO A 253 8.24 19.83 -10.07
CA PRO A 253 8.78 20.37 -8.83
C PRO A 253 10.07 19.66 -8.44
N LEU A 254 11.10 20.42 -8.09
CA LEU A 254 12.41 19.91 -7.74
C LEU A 254 12.54 19.76 -6.22
N TYR A 255 12.00 18.66 -5.70
CA TYR A 255 12.18 18.28 -4.29
C TYR A 255 13.65 18.09 -3.96
N ARG A 256 14.04 18.34 -2.72
CA ARG A 256 15.45 18.19 -2.28
C ARG A 256 15.64 16.97 -1.41
N ALA A 257 14.68 16.73 -0.51
CA ALA A 257 14.74 15.60 0.38
C ALA A 257 14.43 14.29 -0.37
N THR A 258 15.12 13.22 0.02
CA THR A 258 15.05 11.89 -0.61
C THR A 258 13.62 11.39 -0.80
N ASN A 259 12.77 11.60 0.20
CA ASN A 259 11.38 11.17 0.15
C ASN A 259 10.40 12.29 0.53
N GLU A 260 10.71 13.53 0.12
CA GLU A 260 9.86 14.70 0.38
C GLU A 260 8.45 14.50 -0.17
N ARG A 261 8.36 14.03 -1.42
CA ARG A 261 7.11 13.79 -2.12
C ARG A 261 6.27 12.72 -1.41
N GLY A 262 6.90 11.63 -0.96
CA GLY A 262 6.23 10.58 -0.20
C GLY A 262 5.71 11.07 1.15
N ALA A 263 6.50 11.87 1.88
CA ALA A 263 6.10 12.46 3.15
C ALA A 263 4.98 13.51 3.02
N LEU A 264 4.99 14.30 1.93
CA LEU A 264 3.90 15.23 1.56
C LEU A 264 2.63 14.47 1.20
N ALA A 265 2.73 13.42 0.38
CA ALA A 265 1.60 12.58 -0.01
C ALA A 265 0.97 11.84 1.19
N ALA A 266 1.79 11.41 2.15
CA ALA A 266 1.34 10.83 3.42
C ALA A 266 0.74 11.88 4.38
N GLY A 267 0.87 13.19 4.08
CA GLY A 267 0.35 14.27 4.89
C GLY A 267 1.06 14.46 6.23
N VAL A 268 2.34 14.06 6.32
CA VAL A 268 3.18 14.21 7.53
C VAL A 268 4.20 15.33 7.42
N ALA A 269 4.64 15.67 6.20
CA ALA A 269 5.59 16.76 5.99
C ALA A 269 4.94 18.12 6.26
N ARG A 270 5.47 18.85 7.25
CA ARG A 270 5.11 20.23 7.59
C ARG A 270 6.37 21.01 7.94
N TRP A 271 6.28 22.34 7.89
CA TRP A 271 7.37 23.26 8.21
C TRP A 271 6.98 24.21 9.36
N ASP A 272 6.36 23.64 10.40
CA ASP A 272 5.91 24.41 11.55
C ASP A 272 7.12 25.03 12.30
N LYS A 273 6.94 26.24 12.84
CA LYS A 273 7.92 26.83 13.75
C LYS A 273 7.87 26.08 15.08
N LEU A 274 8.99 25.45 15.44
CA LEU A 274 9.15 24.70 16.70
C LEU A 274 9.34 25.61 17.93
N ASP A 275 9.08 26.91 17.83
CA ASP A 275 9.15 27.83 18.95
C ASP A 275 8.04 27.51 19.99
N GLY A 276 8.42 27.54 21.26
CA GLY A 276 7.50 27.31 22.38
C GLY A 276 7.15 25.84 22.65
N VAL A 277 7.87 24.89 22.06
CA VAL A 277 7.72 23.46 22.37
C VAL A 277 8.51 23.08 23.63
N ASP A 278 7.89 22.28 24.50
CA ASP A 278 8.47 21.79 25.76
C ASP A 278 9.22 20.47 25.57
N ALA A 279 8.80 19.66 24.60
CA ALA A 279 9.36 18.36 24.26
C ALA A 279 9.64 18.29 22.75
N LEU A 280 10.77 17.68 22.37
CA LEU A 280 11.16 17.46 20.99
C LEU A 280 11.41 15.96 20.75
N LEU A 281 10.68 15.39 19.80
CA LEU A 281 10.98 14.08 19.21
C LEU A 281 11.70 14.31 17.89
N SER A 282 13.01 14.09 17.87
CA SER A 282 13.83 14.17 16.66
C SER A 282 13.95 12.79 16.02
N TRP A 283 13.28 12.56 14.90
CA TRP A 283 13.44 11.36 14.10
C TRP A 283 14.59 11.59 13.10
N GLY A 284 15.78 11.12 13.40
CA GLY A 284 17.02 11.50 12.70
C GLY A 284 17.80 12.61 13.41
N PRO A 285 18.80 13.19 12.72
CA PRO A 285 19.59 14.30 13.22
C PRO A 285 18.73 15.45 13.80
N PRO A 286 19.26 16.31 14.67
CA PRO A 286 18.51 17.47 15.14
C PRO A 286 18.16 18.41 13.97
N PRO A 287 17.09 19.22 14.09
CA PRO A 287 16.68 20.15 13.06
C PRO A 287 17.85 21.06 12.64
N THR A 288 17.95 21.37 11.34
CA THR A 288 19.01 22.25 10.80
C THR A 288 19.05 23.63 11.47
N ALA A 289 17.90 24.13 11.93
CA ALA A 289 17.78 25.40 12.66
C ALA A 289 18.25 25.31 14.13
N GLY A 290 18.69 24.14 14.58
CA GLY A 290 19.03 23.84 15.97
C GLY A 290 17.81 23.45 16.82
N VAL A 291 18.10 22.95 18.03
CA VAL A 291 17.08 22.64 19.04
C VAL A 291 16.65 23.94 19.73
N PRO A 292 15.35 24.27 19.78
CA PRO A 292 14.88 25.47 20.48
C PRO A 292 15.23 25.44 21.97
N ARG A 293 15.60 26.60 22.54
CA ARG A 293 15.94 26.73 23.97
C ARG A 293 14.80 26.39 24.93
N SER A 294 13.55 26.43 24.44
CA SER A 294 12.36 26.09 25.24
C SER A 294 12.25 24.59 25.56
N VAL A 295 12.95 23.75 24.79
CA VAL A 295 12.84 22.28 24.91
C VAL A 295 13.49 21.80 26.21
N LYS A 296 12.70 21.15 27.06
CA LYS A 296 13.14 20.55 28.32
C LYS A 296 13.38 19.05 28.21
N PHE A 297 12.70 18.39 27.26
CA PHE A 297 12.83 16.96 27.00
C PHE A 297 13.15 16.71 25.53
N ILE A 298 14.22 15.95 25.27
CA ILE A 298 14.64 15.57 23.92
C ILE A 298 14.67 14.05 23.84
N ALA A 299 13.95 13.52 22.86
CA ALA A 299 14.07 12.16 22.38
C ALA A 299 14.65 12.19 20.96
N ALA A 300 15.77 11.52 20.72
CA ALA A 300 16.45 11.53 19.43
C ALA A 300 16.61 10.11 18.88
N TRP A 301 16.28 9.92 17.60
CA TRP A 301 16.57 8.74 16.82
C TRP A 301 17.77 9.05 15.92
N ASP A 302 18.97 8.61 16.28
CA ASP A 302 20.18 8.99 15.53
C ASP A 302 21.21 7.86 15.57
N HIS A 303 22.01 7.74 14.53
CA HIS A 303 23.09 6.76 14.44
C HIS A 303 24.41 7.32 14.94
N LEU A 304 24.57 8.64 15.07
CA LEU A 304 25.81 9.28 15.53
C LEU A 304 25.61 10.01 16.87
N PRO A 305 26.64 10.05 17.73
CA PRO A 305 26.63 10.87 18.93
C PRO A 305 26.73 12.36 18.57
N ARG A 306 25.98 13.21 19.28
CA ARG A 306 25.99 14.67 19.09
C ARG A 306 26.03 15.40 20.42
N ALA A 307 26.50 16.65 20.37
CA ALA A 307 26.46 17.54 21.53
C ALA A 307 25.01 17.70 22.04
N GLY A 308 24.80 17.53 23.35
CA GLY A 308 23.49 17.60 23.99
C GLY A 308 22.79 16.25 24.20
N TYR A 309 23.26 15.17 23.57
CA TYR A 309 22.68 13.82 23.74
C TYR A 309 22.88 13.25 25.14
N GLU A 310 23.84 13.75 25.90
CA GLU A 310 24.05 13.43 27.32
C GLU A 310 22.82 13.72 28.19
N LYS A 311 21.93 14.63 27.78
CA LYS A 311 20.71 14.99 28.51
C LYS A 311 19.44 14.42 27.86
N ALA A 312 19.56 13.78 26.70
CA ALA A 312 18.45 13.26 25.90
C ALA A 312 18.20 11.77 26.15
N VAL A 313 17.06 11.28 25.69
CA VAL A 313 16.85 9.86 25.44
C VAL A 313 17.23 9.61 23.99
N VAL A 314 18.24 8.77 23.74
CA VAL A 314 18.73 8.50 22.38
C VAL A 314 18.48 7.05 22.02
N LEU A 315 17.74 6.87 20.92
CA LEU A 315 17.45 5.59 20.30
C LEU A 315 18.39 5.42 19.09
N PRO A 316 19.14 4.31 19.00
CA PRO A 316 20.13 4.11 17.94
C PRO A 316 19.42 3.84 16.61
N ALA A 317 19.67 4.68 15.62
CA ALA A 317 19.06 4.56 14.30
C ALA A 317 19.80 3.59 13.37
N THR A 318 19.04 2.90 12.52
CA THR A 318 19.58 2.22 11.34
C THR A 318 19.94 3.23 10.25
N THR A 319 21.01 2.94 9.51
CA THR A 319 21.44 3.75 8.38
C THR A 319 20.73 3.33 7.09
N PHE A 320 20.85 4.12 6.03
CA PHE A 320 20.30 3.77 4.71
C PHE A 320 20.87 2.46 4.12
N ALA A 321 22.01 1.98 4.61
CA ALA A 321 22.63 0.72 4.19
C ALA A 321 22.14 -0.51 4.98
N GLU A 322 21.38 -0.28 6.04
CA GLU A 322 20.85 -1.31 6.94
C GLU A 322 19.33 -1.40 6.88
N ARG A 323 18.64 -0.27 6.69
CA ARG A 323 17.17 -0.22 6.66
C ARG A 323 16.60 -0.62 5.30
N GLN A 324 15.44 -1.27 5.34
CA GLN A 324 14.61 -1.52 4.18
C GLN A 324 13.40 -0.58 4.19
N GLY A 325 12.97 -0.13 3.00
CA GLY A 325 11.76 0.67 2.86
C GLY A 325 11.53 1.13 1.43
N SER A 326 10.51 1.95 1.24
CA SER A 326 10.21 2.56 -0.05
C SER A 326 10.31 4.08 -0.01
N TYR A 327 10.74 4.66 -1.13
CA TYR A 327 10.75 6.10 -1.37
C TYR A 327 9.93 6.43 -2.61
N THR A 328 9.35 7.62 -2.63
CA THR A 328 8.68 8.19 -3.79
C THR A 328 9.59 9.25 -4.38
N ASN A 329 10.12 9.00 -5.58
CA ASN A 329 11.04 9.91 -6.25
C ASN A 329 10.35 11.18 -6.78
N VAL A 330 11.12 12.09 -7.35
CA VAL A 330 10.63 13.36 -7.93
C VAL A 330 9.55 13.17 -9.00
N GLU A 331 9.58 12.07 -9.76
CA GLU A 331 8.58 11.73 -10.79
C GLU A 331 7.28 11.16 -10.20
N GLY A 332 7.27 10.79 -8.92
CA GLY A 332 6.12 10.16 -8.26
C GLY A 332 6.12 8.63 -8.34
N LEU A 333 7.22 8.03 -8.79
CA LEU A 333 7.41 6.60 -8.78
C LEU A 333 7.90 6.11 -7.42
N VAL A 334 7.31 5.00 -6.97
CA VAL A 334 7.75 4.31 -5.77
C VAL A 334 8.92 3.39 -6.12
N GLN A 335 10.02 3.56 -5.41
CA GLN A 335 11.23 2.76 -5.55
C GLN A 335 11.60 2.12 -4.20
N PHE A 336 12.28 0.97 -4.25
CA PHE A 336 12.61 0.19 -3.05
C PHE A 336 14.07 0.34 -2.64
N LEU A 337 14.30 0.79 -1.41
CA LEU A 337 15.57 0.72 -0.72
C LEU A 337 15.78 -0.70 -0.18
N ARG A 338 16.89 -1.32 -0.58
CA ARG A 338 17.27 -2.69 -0.27
C ARG A 338 18.62 -2.67 0.45
N PRO A 339 18.69 -3.06 1.72
CA PRO A 339 19.92 -2.94 2.49
C PRO A 339 20.95 -4.02 2.10
N PRO A 340 22.22 -3.66 1.86
CA PRO A 340 23.30 -4.62 1.73
C PRO A 340 23.79 -5.20 3.07
N ILE A 341 23.54 -4.49 4.18
CA ILE A 341 23.97 -4.87 5.52
C ILE A 341 22.74 -5.30 6.32
N PRO A 342 22.68 -6.53 6.85
CA PRO A 342 21.56 -6.93 7.71
C PRO A 342 21.62 -6.19 9.05
N VAL A 343 20.47 -5.76 9.56
CA VAL A 343 20.32 -5.19 10.90
C VAL A 343 20.74 -6.25 11.93
N ARG A 344 21.64 -5.89 12.84
CA ARG A 344 22.12 -6.79 13.91
C ARG A 344 21.62 -6.32 15.26
N SER A 345 21.10 -7.26 16.04
CA SER A 345 20.75 -7.01 17.44
C SER A 345 21.93 -6.38 18.20
N PRO A 346 21.70 -5.32 19.01
CA PRO A 346 20.40 -4.84 19.48
C PRO A 346 19.75 -3.76 18.60
N LEU A 347 20.26 -3.39 17.42
CA LEU A 347 19.55 -2.42 16.56
C LEU A 347 18.20 -2.95 16.09
N LYS A 348 17.26 -2.02 15.89
CA LYS A 348 15.91 -2.25 15.38
C LYS A 348 15.64 -1.34 14.19
N ASP A 349 14.78 -1.76 13.29
CA ASP A 349 14.36 -0.90 12.18
C ASP A 349 13.42 0.21 12.65
N GLY A 350 13.39 1.32 11.91
CA GLY A 350 12.58 2.49 12.27
C GLY A 350 11.09 2.17 12.41
N TRP A 351 10.53 1.35 11.51
CA TRP A 351 9.13 0.94 11.57
C TRP A 351 8.81 0.09 12.81
N GLU A 352 9.73 -0.76 13.26
CA GLU A 352 9.57 -1.56 14.49
C GLU A 352 9.51 -0.64 15.71
N VAL A 353 10.40 0.35 15.76
CA VAL A 353 10.45 1.30 16.87
C VAL A 353 9.24 2.21 16.89
N LEU A 354 8.73 2.64 15.73
CA LEU A 354 7.48 3.39 15.66
C LEU A 354 6.29 2.55 16.14
N CYS A 355 6.23 1.26 15.81
CA CYS A 355 5.21 0.36 16.32
C CYS A 355 5.28 0.19 17.84
N GLU A 356 6.47 -0.06 18.39
CA GLU A 356 6.66 -0.16 19.85
C GLU A 356 6.35 1.15 20.57
N LEU A 357 6.75 2.30 20.00
CA LEU A 357 6.40 3.61 20.51
C LEU A 357 4.89 3.86 20.46
N ALA A 358 4.22 3.47 19.36
CA ALA A 358 2.76 3.56 19.25
C ALA A 358 2.07 2.76 20.36
N ILE A 359 2.52 1.52 20.60
CA ILE A 359 2.01 0.68 21.69
C ILE A 359 2.24 1.34 23.05
N ALA A 360 3.44 1.87 23.31
CA ALA A 360 3.76 2.56 24.56
C ALA A 360 2.94 3.86 24.76
N LEU A 361 2.55 4.53 23.66
CA LEU A 361 1.65 5.67 23.68
C LEU A 361 0.17 5.29 23.88
N GLY A 362 -0.17 4.01 23.84
CA GLY A 362 -1.51 3.48 24.06
C GLY A 362 -2.28 3.13 22.79
N VAL A 363 -1.62 3.06 21.63
CA VAL A 363 -2.21 2.50 20.41
C VAL A 363 -2.32 0.99 20.59
N LYS A 364 -3.55 0.49 20.75
CA LYS A 364 -3.81 -0.94 20.90
C LYS A 364 -3.62 -1.64 19.55
N VAL A 365 -2.51 -2.35 19.37
CA VAL A 365 -2.40 -3.36 18.31
C VAL A 365 -2.97 -4.65 18.90
N ASP A 366 -4.16 -5.04 18.45
CA ASP A 366 -4.85 -6.19 19.01
C ASP A 366 -4.31 -7.52 18.45
N TYR A 367 -3.07 -7.85 18.80
CA TYR A 367 -2.46 -9.14 18.42
C TYR A 367 -3.30 -10.32 18.94
N ALA A 368 -3.87 -10.20 20.15
CA ALA A 368 -4.73 -11.21 20.73
C ALA A 368 -5.99 -11.42 19.85
N GLY A 369 -6.66 -10.34 19.46
CA GLY A 369 -7.79 -10.40 18.56
C GLY A 369 -7.44 -10.92 17.16
N MET A 370 -6.29 -10.56 16.60
CA MET A 370 -5.82 -11.10 15.31
C MET A 370 -5.61 -12.61 15.39
N THR A 371 -4.91 -13.10 16.43
CA THR A 371 -4.69 -14.54 16.63
C THR A 371 -5.99 -15.29 16.89
N LEU A 372 -6.91 -14.70 17.64
CA LEU A 372 -8.24 -15.26 17.88
C LEU A 372 -9.06 -15.35 16.59
N LEU A 373 -9.07 -14.30 15.77
CA LEU A 373 -9.78 -14.31 14.49
C LEU A 373 -9.20 -15.39 13.57
N LEU A 374 -7.88 -15.47 13.46
CA LEU A 374 -7.22 -16.50 12.66
C LEU A 374 -7.58 -17.91 13.14
N PHE A 375 -7.59 -18.13 14.45
CA PHE A 375 -8.02 -19.40 15.04
C PHE A 375 -9.50 -19.71 14.72
N VAL A 376 -10.39 -18.73 14.82
CA VAL A 376 -11.82 -18.88 14.52
C VAL A 376 -12.04 -19.19 13.04
N VAL A 377 -11.39 -18.45 12.13
CA VAL A 377 -11.53 -18.65 10.68
C VAL A 377 -10.97 -20.02 10.27
N LEU A 378 -9.79 -20.42 10.76
CA LEU A 378 -9.24 -21.76 10.51
C LEU A 378 -10.17 -22.88 10.98
N THR A 379 -10.73 -22.71 12.18
CA THR A 379 -11.68 -23.66 12.76
C THR A 379 -12.97 -23.71 11.93
N ALA A 380 -13.51 -22.56 11.52
CA ALA A 380 -14.68 -22.46 10.66
C ALA A 380 -14.45 -23.12 9.30
N THR A 381 -13.29 -22.91 8.69
CA THR A 381 -12.90 -23.60 7.45
C THR A 381 -12.89 -25.11 7.63
N ALA A 382 -12.25 -25.62 8.68
CA ALA A 382 -12.19 -27.07 8.94
C ALA A 382 -13.60 -27.67 9.11
N TYR A 383 -14.49 -27.00 9.84
CA TYR A 383 -15.87 -27.46 10.02
C TYR A 383 -16.73 -27.29 8.77
N THR A 384 -16.42 -26.33 7.89
CA THR A 384 -17.11 -26.19 6.60
C THR A 384 -16.85 -27.40 5.70
N VAL A 385 -15.63 -27.96 5.71
CA VAL A 385 -15.31 -29.21 4.99
C VAL A 385 -16.13 -30.39 5.53
N TRP A 386 -16.22 -30.52 6.86
CA TRP A 386 -17.06 -31.55 7.49
C TRP A 386 -18.53 -31.37 7.13
N PHE A 387 -19.04 -30.14 7.24
CA PHE A 387 -20.43 -29.79 6.97
C PHE A 387 -20.80 -30.10 5.51
N GLU A 388 -19.96 -29.74 4.56
CA GLU A 388 -20.14 -30.06 3.15
C GLU A 388 -20.26 -31.57 2.91
N ARG A 389 -19.36 -32.39 3.48
CA ARG A 389 -19.41 -33.85 3.32
C ARG A 389 -20.67 -34.47 3.91
N VAL A 390 -21.13 -33.96 5.06
CA VAL A 390 -22.36 -34.43 5.69
C VAL A 390 -23.58 -34.03 4.88
N ALA A 391 -23.70 -32.76 4.48
CA ALA A 391 -24.82 -32.24 3.71
C ALA A 391 -24.94 -32.91 2.34
N LEU A 392 -23.83 -33.06 1.59
CA LEU A 392 -23.83 -33.79 0.32
C LEU A 392 -24.18 -35.27 0.50
N GLY A 393 -23.68 -35.90 1.56
CA GLY A 393 -24.07 -37.28 1.91
C GLY A 393 -25.58 -37.41 2.05
N ARG A 394 -26.21 -36.50 2.81
CA ARG A 394 -27.67 -36.50 3.01
C ARG A 394 -28.44 -36.29 1.70
N ILE A 395 -28.02 -35.35 0.85
CA ILE A 395 -28.62 -35.13 -0.49
C ILE A 395 -28.53 -36.41 -1.33
N GLN A 396 -27.39 -37.10 -1.27
CA GLN A 396 -27.11 -38.36 -1.98
C GLN A 396 -27.68 -39.61 -1.29
N ARG A 397 -28.50 -39.45 -0.23
CA ARG A 397 -29.04 -40.56 0.58
C ARG A 397 -27.99 -41.53 1.15
N ARG A 398 -26.79 -41.02 1.48
CA ARG A 398 -25.73 -41.77 2.18
C ARG A 398 -25.30 -41.06 3.46
N PRO A 399 -24.81 -41.76 4.49
CA PRO A 399 -24.20 -41.09 5.63
C PRO A 399 -22.91 -40.38 5.18
N GLY A 400 -22.67 -39.18 5.71
CA GLY A 400 -21.35 -38.53 5.65
C GLY A 400 -20.34 -39.21 6.59
N PRO A 401 -19.18 -38.57 6.87
CA PRO A 401 -18.22 -39.09 7.83
C PRO A 401 -18.87 -39.37 9.19
N ASN A 402 -18.81 -40.63 9.67
CA ASN A 402 -19.48 -41.05 10.90
C ASN A 402 -18.64 -41.96 11.82
N ARG A 403 -17.38 -42.26 11.46
CA ARG A 403 -16.52 -43.21 12.19
C ARG A 403 -15.48 -42.54 13.11
N VAL A 404 -14.97 -41.38 12.73
CA VAL A 404 -13.90 -40.70 13.47
C VAL A 404 -14.50 -39.69 14.45
N GLY A 405 -14.69 -40.11 15.70
CA GLY A 405 -15.32 -39.32 16.76
C GLY A 405 -16.86 -39.24 16.67
N PRO A 406 -17.52 -38.57 17.63
CA PRO A 406 -18.98 -38.42 17.62
C PRO A 406 -19.42 -37.63 16.38
N PHE A 407 -20.38 -38.18 15.62
CA PHE A 407 -20.87 -37.61 14.35
C PHE A 407 -19.79 -37.32 13.28
N GLY A 408 -18.60 -37.94 13.40
CA GLY A 408 -17.49 -37.69 12.49
C GLY A 408 -16.77 -36.35 12.68
N LEU A 409 -17.00 -35.63 13.79
CA LEU A 409 -16.40 -34.31 14.03
C LEU A 409 -14.86 -34.36 14.08
N MET A 410 -14.28 -35.49 14.48
CA MET A 410 -12.82 -35.66 14.54
C MET A 410 -12.20 -36.05 13.19
N GLN A 411 -13.02 -36.24 12.14
CA GLN A 411 -12.53 -36.50 10.78
C GLN A 411 -11.62 -35.37 10.30
N LEU A 412 -11.91 -34.12 10.67
CA LEU A 412 -11.11 -32.96 10.26
C LEU A 412 -9.69 -33.00 10.84
N ALA A 413 -9.56 -33.45 12.10
CA ALA A 413 -8.26 -33.58 12.76
C ALA A 413 -7.46 -34.72 12.10
N ALA A 414 -8.13 -35.83 11.79
CA ALA A 414 -7.51 -36.94 11.07
C ALA A 414 -7.04 -36.54 9.67
N ASP A 415 -7.84 -35.77 8.91
CA ASP A 415 -7.47 -35.28 7.59
C ASP A 415 -6.29 -34.30 7.65
N GLY A 416 -6.31 -33.36 8.62
CA GLY A 416 -5.21 -32.42 8.86
C GLY A 416 -3.90 -33.11 9.22
N VAL A 417 -3.94 -34.05 10.17
CA VAL A 417 -2.78 -34.88 10.55
C VAL A 417 -2.28 -35.67 9.34
N LYS A 418 -3.18 -36.39 8.64
CA LYS A 418 -2.82 -37.17 7.45
C LYS A 418 -2.09 -36.31 6.42
N LEU A 419 -2.59 -35.12 6.12
CA LEU A 419 -2.04 -34.26 5.08
C LEU A 419 -0.74 -33.58 5.52
N ALA A 420 -0.57 -33.29 6.81
CA ALA A 420 0.68 -32.78 7.37
C ALA A 420 1.81 -33.81 7.34
N PHE A 421 1.50 -35.09 7.57
CA PHE A 421 2.47 -36.20 7.50
C PHE A 421 2.59 -36.81 6.10
N LYS A 422 1.80 -36.35 5.13
CA LYS A 422 1.88 -36.84 3.75
C LYS A 422 3.15 -36.30 3.09
N GLU A 423 3.84 -37.18 2.37
CA GLU A 423 5.06 -36.84 1.65
C GLU A 423 4.82 -35.70 0.63
N SER A 424 5.64 -34.65 0.75
CA SER A 424 5.65 -33.50 -0.16
C SER A 424 6.81 -33.67 -1.14
N PHE A 425 6.54 -34.16 -2.34
CA PHE A 425 7.50 -34.15 -3.43
C PHE A 425 7.45 -32.82 -4.21
N VAL A 426 8.54 -32.51 -4.91
CA VAL A 426 8.66 -31.35 -5.82
C VAL A 426 9.24 -31.88 -7.13
N PRO A 427 8.55 -31.75 -8.28
CA PRO A 427 9.07 -32.28 -9.53
C PRO A 427 10.38 -31.57 -9.96
N GLU A 428 11.31 -32.30 -10.56
CA GLU A 428 12.68 -31.79 -10.82
C GLU A 428 12.72 -30.58 -11.76
N LYS A 429 11.84 -30.54 -12.77
CA LYS A 429 11.81 -29.50 -13.80
C LYS A 429 10.93 -28.29 -13.43
N THR A 430 10.62 -28.09 -12.15
CA THR A 430 9.76 -26.97 -11.69
C THR A 430 10.59 -25.80 -11.16
N ASP A 431 10.03 -24.59 -11.23
CA ASP A 431 10.58 -23.46 -10.49
C ASP A 431 10.24 -23.61 -9.00
N LYS A 432 11.25 -24.01 -8.21
CA LYS A 432 11.05 -24.33 -6.79
C LYS A 432 10.59 -23.14 -5.96
N VAL A 433 10.99 -21.92 -6.32
CA VAL A 433 10.63 -20.72 -5.58
C VAL A 433 9.17 -20.40 -5.81
N LEU A 434 8.75 -20.33 -7.08
CA LEU A 434 7.37 -20.03 -7.45
C LEU A 434 6.40 -21.14 -7.02
N TYR A 435 6.82 -22.41 -7.13
CA TYR A 435 6.02 -23.57 -6.74
C TYR A 435 5.71 -23.58 -5.24
N VAL A 436 6.62 -23.11 -4.38
CA VAL A 436 6.36 -23.01 -2.93
C VAL A 436 5.64 -21.70 -2.58
N ALA A 437 5.96 -20.60 -3.25
CA ALA A 437 5.38 -19.29 -2.98
C ALA A 437 3.90 -19.20 -3.37
N ALA A 438 3.49 -19.84 -4.48
CA ALA A 438 2.13 -19.68 -5.02
C ALA A 438 1.01 -20.10 -4.03
N PRO A 439 1.05 -21.29 -3.40
CA PRO A 439 0.05 -21.63 -2.37
C PRO A 439 0.10 -20.71 -1.15
N ALA A 440 1.28 -20.21 -0.77
CA ALA A 440 1.42 -19.28 0.35
C ALA A 440 0.77 -17.93 0.05
N ILE A 441 0.87 -17.44 -1.19
CA ILE A 441 0.20 -16.22 -1.66
C ILE A 441 -1.33 -16.41 -1.61
N ALA A 442 -1.85 -17.55 -2.07
CA ALA A 442 -3.29 -17.84 -2.02
C ALA A 442 -3.84 -17.79 -0.59
N VAL A 443 -3.16 -18.46 0.36
CA VAL A 443 -3.55 -18.46 1.77
C VAL A 443 -3.43 -17.07 2.38
N ALA A 444 -2.32 -16.36 2.13
CA ALA A 444 -2.12 -15.01 2.65
C ALA A 444 -3.22 -14.06 2.17
N ALA A 445 -3.57 -14.10 0.88
CA ALA A 445 -4.66 -13.31 0.33
C ALA A 445 -6.00 -13.64 1.01
N ALA A 446 -6.35 -14.93 1.12
CA ALA A 446 -7.61 -15.35 1.74
C ALA A 446 -7.76 -14.85 3.19
N PHE A 447 -6.68 -14.89 3.99
CA PHE A 447 -6.70 -14.38 5.37
C PHE A 447 -6.65 -12.86 5.46
N LEU A 448 -5.93 -12.19 4.55
CA LEU A 448 -5.86 -10.73 4.53
C LEU A 448 -7.23 -10.09 4.26
N ALA A 449 -8.09 -10.74 3.49
CA ALA A 449 -9.47 -10.28 3.27
C ALA A 449 -10.28 -10.15 4.58
N TRP A 450 -9.99 -11.00 5.58
CA TRP A 450 -10.65 -10.98 6.88
C TRP A 450 -10.21 -9.83 7.80
N ALA A 451 -9.14 -9.10 7.45
CA ALA A 451 -8.70 -7.95 8.24
C ALA A 451 -9.75 -6.84 8.30
N VAL A 452 -10.61 -6.73 7.28
CA VAL A 452 -11.57 -5.63 7.12
C VAL A 452 -13.01 -6.06 7.42
N ILE A 453 -13.28 -7.36 7.52
CA ILE A 453 -14.63 -7.89 7.74
C ILE A 453 -15.06 -7.65 9.20
N PRO A 454 -16.11 -6.85 9.46
CA PRO A 454 -16.59 -6.61 10.81
C PRO A 454 -17.47 -7.78 11.31
N ILE A 455 -17.34 -8.10 12.60
CA ILE A 455 -18.13 -9.13 13.28
C ILE A 455 -18.84 -8.50 14.47
N GLY A 456 -20.17 -8.56 14.50
CA GLY A 456 -20.96 -8.16 15.67
C GLY A 456 -20.90 -9.23 16.75
N LEU A 457 -20.17 -8.99 17.84
CA LEU A 457 -20.01 -9.94 18.96
C LEU A 457 -21.20 -9.92 19.93
N TRP A 458 -21.72 -8.73 20.23
CA TRP A 458 -22.87 -8.56 21.10
C TRP A 458 -23.58 -7.23 20.81
N TYR A 459 -24.68 -6.94 21.49
CA TYR A 459 -25.34 -5.65 21.39
C TYR A 459 -24.33 -4.53 21.74
N ASN A 460 -24.08 -3.62 20.79
CA ASN A 460 -23.08 -2.55 20.86
C ASN A 460 -21.61 -2.98 20.97
N VAL A 461 -21.29 -4.28 20.82
CA VAL A 461 -19.92 -4.79 20.79
C VAL A 461 -19.65 -5.37 19.42
N GLN A 462 -18.85 -4.65 18.64
CA GLN A 462 -18.41 -5.03 17.31
C GLN A 462 -16.90 -5.20 17.33
N TYR A 463 -16.41 -6.15 16.54
CA TYR A 463 -15.01 -6.49 16.44
C TYR A 463 -14.57 -6.45 14.98
N TRP A 464 -13.44 -5.79 14.73
CA TRP A 464 -12.77 -5.72 13.44
C TRP A 464 -11.27 -5.47 13.68
N ILE A 465 -10.42 -5.89 12.75
CA ILE A 465 -8.97 -5.66 12.86
C ILE A 465 -8.61 -4.28 12.32
N ALA A 466 -9.05 -3.97 11.11
CA ALA A 466 -8.74 -2.71 10.44
C ALA A 466 -10.01 -2.08 9.87
N ASP A 467 -10.30 -0.87 10.34
CA ASP A 467 -11.40 -0.08 9.83
C ASP A 467 -10.90 0.86 8.74
N VAL A 468 -11.29 0.60 7.50
CA VAL A 468 -10.80 1.29 6.32
C VAL A 468 -11.99 1.91 5.57
N ASN A 469 -11.89 3.19 5.22
CA ASN A 469 -12.93 3.92 4.49
C ASN A 469 -13.30 3.24 3.15
N VAL A 470 -12.34 2.56 2.52
CA VAL A 470 -12.48 1.82 1.26
C VAL A 470 -12.51 0.30 1.51
N GLY A 471 -13.21 -0.14 2.55
CA GLY A 471 -13.10 -1.51 3.06
C GLY A 471 -13.43 -2.59 2.03
N ILE A 472 -14.48 -2.42 1.23
CA ILE A 472 -14.82 -3.40 0.18
C ILE A 472 -13.78 -3.45 -0.95
N LEU A 473 -13.19 -2.31 -1.32
CA LEU A 473 -12.15 -2.25 -2.36
C LEU A 473 -10.90 -3.00 -1.92
N VAL A 474 -10.57 -2.98 -0.63
CA VAL A 474 -9.48 -3.80 -0.07
C VAL A 474 -9.79 -5.28 -0.23
N VAL A 475 -11.02 -5.72 0.03
CA VAL A 475 -11.40 -7.14 -0.15
C VAL A 475 -11.26 -7.56 -1.61
N PHE A 476 -11.70 -6.74 -2.57
CA PHE A 476 -11.51 -7.01 -3.99
C PHE A 476 -10.03 -7.02 -4.41
N ALA A 477 -9.26 -6.01 -4.00
CA ALA A 477 -7.83 -5.95 -4.31
C ALA A 477 -7.07 -7.19 -3.80
N VAL A 478 -7.44 -7.69 -2.61
CA VAL A 478 -6.85 -8.89 -2.03
C VAL A 478 -7.37 -10.16 -2.70
N SER A 479 -8.66 -10.23 -3.06
CA SER A 479 -9.23 -11.37 -3.82
C SER A 479 -8.54 -11.54 -5.17
N ALA A 480 -8.25 -10.44 -5.88
CA ALA A 480 -7.52 -10.45 -7.15
C ALA A 480 -6.11 -11.07 -7.03
N LEU A 481 -5.47 -11.02 -5.85
CA LEU A 481 -4.18 -11.70 -5.62
C LEU A 481 -4.29 -13.22 -5.72
N ASN A 482 -5.46 -13.79 -5.44
CA ASN A 482 -5.69 -15.23 -5.56
C ASN A 482 -5.61 -15.70 -7.04
N VAL A 483 -6.01 -14.85 -7.98
CA VAL A 483 -5.88 -15.12 -9.43
C VAL A 483 -4.40 -15.34 -9.79
N TYR A 484 -3.51 -14.47 -9.30
CA TYR A 484 -2.07 -14.63 -9.52
C TYR A 484 -1.54 -15.92 -8.91
N ALA A 485 -1.99 -16.28 -7.70
CA ALA A 485 -1.55 -17.51 -7.03
C ALA A 485 -1.91 -18.79 -7.83
N ILE A 486 -3.07 -18.80 -8.51
CA ILE A 486 -3.50 -19.92 -9.35
C ILE A 486 -2.67 -19.98 -10.65
N VAL A 487 -2.44 -18.85 -11.31
CA VAL A 487 -1.64 -18.80 -12.56
C VAL A 487 -0.19 -19.18 -12.31
N ILE A 488 0.44 -18.59 -11.27
CA ILE A 488 1.82 -18.91 -10.88
C ILE A 488 1.90 -20.38 -10.48
N GLY A 489 0.90 -20.89 -9.76
CA GLY A 489 0.83 -22.30 -9.37
C GLY A 489 0.81 -23.25 -10.57
N GLY A 490 0.01 -22.93 -11.59
CA GLY A 490 -0.07 -23.69 -12.85
C GLY A 490 1.19 -23.58 -13.70
N TYR A 491 1.81 -22.39 -13.76
CA TYR A 491 3.07 -22.16 -14.49
C TYR A 491 4.26 -22.86 -13.84
N ALA A 492 4.42 -22.73 -12.52
CA ALA A 492 5.54 -23.31 -11.78
C ALA A 492 5.57 -24.83 -11.85
N SER A 493 4.40 -25.46 -12.03
CA SER A 493 4.21 -26.91 -12.16
C SER A 493 4.81 -27.53 -13.43
N ASN A 494 5.23 -26.71 -14.41
CA ASN A 494 5.86 -27.15 -15.67
C ASN A 494 5.11 -28.30 -16.40
N ASN A 495 3.78 -28.27 -16.35
CA ASN A 495 2.90 -29.21 -17.03
C ASN A 495 1.92 -28.43 -17.92
N LYS A 496 1.81 -28.82 -19.20
CA LYS A 496 0.96 -28.14 -20.19
C LYS A 496 -0.50 -28.12 -19.74
N TYR A 497 -1.00 -29.21 -19.15
CA TYR A 497 -2.40 -29.29 -18.69
C TYR A 497 -2.65 -28.44 -17.45
N SER A 498 -1.70 -28.40 -16.50
CA SER A 498 -1.81 -27.57 -15.31
C SER A 498 -1.73 -26.07 -15.63
N LEU A 499 -0.89 -25.69 -16.59
CA LEU A 499 -0.84 -24.31 -17.09
C LEU A 499 -2.15 -23.91 -17.78
N LEU A 500 -2.70 -24.77 -18.64
CA LEU A 500 -4.01 -24.52 -19.29
C LEU A 500 -5.15 -24.43 -18.27
N GLY A 501 -5.13 -25.28 -17.24
CA GLY A 501 -6.08 -25.22 -16.13
C GLY A 501 -5.98 -23.91 -15.33
N GLY A 502 -4.76 -23.49 -14.98
CA GLY A 502 -4.51 -22.22 -14.29
C GLY A 502 -4.96 -21.01 -15.11
N LEU A 503 -4.66 -20.97 -16.41
CA LEU A 503 -5.07 -19.88 -17.30
C LEU A 503 -6.60 -19.81 -17.48
N ARG A 504 -7.27 -20.95 -17.58
CA ARG A 504 -8.75 -21.01 -17.65
C ARG A 504 -9.39 -20.56 -16.34
N SER A 505 -8.85 -20.97 -15.19
CA SER A 505 -9.32 -20.48 -13.88
C SER A 505 -9.18 -18.97 -13.79
N ALA A 506 -8.02 -18.43 -14.16
CA ALA A 506 -7.79 -17.00 -14.09
C ALA A 506 -8.75 -16.20 -14.99
N ALA A 507 -8.97 -16.66 -16.22
CA ALA A 507 -9.91 -16.02 -17.14
C ALA A 507 -11.36 -16.04 -16.61
N GLN A 508 -11.76 -17.14 -15.96
CA GLN A 508 -13.05 -17.24 -15.28
C GLN A 508 -13.14 -16.24 -14.12
N LEU A 509 -12.21 -16.31 -13.16
CA LEU A 509 -12.22 -15.45 -11.96
C LEU A 509 -12.28 -13.96 -12.34
N ILE A 510 -11.39 -13.49 -13.22
CA ILE A 510 -11.36 -12.10 -13.67
C ILE A 510 -12.70 -11.68 -14.31
N SER A 511 -13.32 -12.56 -15.10
CA SER A 511 -14.60 -12.24 -15.77
C SER A 511 -15.75 -12.07 -14.78
N TYR A 512 -15.76 -12.90 -13.73
CA TYR A 512 -16.82 -12.90 -12.73
C TYR A 512 -16.60 -11.87 -11.63
N GLU A 513 -15.36 -11.49 -11.34
CA GLU A 513 -15.00 -10.40 -10.44
C GLU A 513 -15.59 -9.06 -10.91
N MET A 514 -15.53 -8.77 -12.21
CA MET A 514 -16.11 -7.55 -12.77
C MET A 514 -17.65 -7.51 -12.61
N SER A 515 -18.31 -8.64 -12.84
CA SER A 515 -19.77 -8.77 -12.65
C SER A 515 -20.15 -8.67 -11.18
N LEU A 516 -19.36 -9.28 -10.29
CA LEU A 516 -19.54 -9.24 -8.84
C LEU A 516 -19.36 -7.82 -8.29
N GLY A 517 -18.32 -7.10 -8.74
CA GLY A 517 -18.09 -5.70 -8.36
C GLY A 517 -19.24 -4.79 -8.77
N LEU A 518 -19.68 -4.88 -10.04
CA LEU A 518 -20.81 -4.08 -10.54
C LEU A 518 -22.15 -4.42 -9.86
N ALA A 519 -22.34 -5.68 -9.45
CA ALA A 519 -23.54 -6.08 -8.72
C ALA A 519 -23.68 -5.41 -7.35
N LEU A 520 -22.55 -5.00 -6.74
CA LEU A 520 -22.55 -4.32 -5.45
C LEU A 520 -22.67 -2.80 -5.55
N VAL A 521 -22.31 -2.18 -6.68
CA VAL A 521 -22.37 -0.73 -6.89
C VAL A 521 -23.72 -0.11 -6.49
N PRO A 522 -24.89 -0.68 -6.86
CA PRO A 522 -26.20 -0.18 -6.42
C PRO A 522 -26.33 -0.08 -4.90
N THR A 523 -25.75 -1.04 -4.17
CA THR A 523 -25.76 -1.07 -2.71
C THR A 523 -24.96 0.10 -2.15
N PHE A 524 -23.79 0.39 -2.74
CA PHE A 524 -22.95 1.52 -2.32
C PHE A 524 -23.57 2.86 -2.65
N MET A 525 -24.29 2.97 -3.78
CA MET A 525 -24.99 4.19 -4.17
C MET A 525 -26.12 4.53 -3.17
N ILE A 526 -26.86 3.52 -2.70
CA ILE A 526 -27.93 3.72 -1.71
C ILE A 526 -27.36 4.13 -0.35
N VAL A 527 -26.24 3.53 0.09
CA VAL A 527 -25.65 3.80 1.41
C VAL A 527 -24.80 5.08 1.43
N GLY A 528 -24.14 5.42 0.32
CA GLY A 528 -23.21 6.56 0.24
C GLY A 528 -21.83 6.31 0.87
N SER A 529 -21.49 5.06 1.20
CA SER A 529 -20.20 4.69 1.80
C SER A 529 -19.66 3.34 1.27
N LEU A 530 -18.33 3.24 1.18
CA LEU A 530 -17.60 2.01 0.85
C LEU A 530 -17.06 1.27 2.08
N ARG A 531 -17.31 1.82 3.27
CA ARG A 531 -16.92 1.24 4.55
C ARG A 531 -17.93 0.18 4.95
N LEU A 532 -17.47 -1.05 5.20
CA LEU A 532 -18.34 -2.19 5.52
C LEU A 532 -19.22 -1.95 6.75
N ARG A 533 -18.71 -1.21 7.73
CA ARG A 533 -19.47 -0.87 8.94
C ARG A 533 -20.67 0.01 8.65
N ASP A 534 -20.47 1.09 7.89
CA ASP A 534 -21.53 2.04 7.54
C ASP A 534 -22.65 1.34 6.75
N ILE A 535 -22.30 0.36 5.91
CA ILE A 535 -23.26 -0.46 5.16
C ILE A 535 -24.11 -1.33 6.09
N VAL A 536 -23.51 -1.94 7.11
CA VAL A 536 -24.23 -2.81 8.05
C VAL A 536 -25.10 -1.99 9.01
N GLU A 537 -24.61 -0.84 9.46
CA GLU A 537 -25.31 0.08 10.36
C GLU A 537 -26.34 0.97 9.63
N TYR A 538 -26.43 0.88 8.30
CA TYR A 538 -27.37 1.67 7.51
C TYR A 538 -28.83 1.38 7.90
N THR A 539 -29.54 2.43 8.35
CA THR A 539 -30.95 2.37 8.71
C THR A 539 -31.80 3.06 7.66
N VAL A 540 -32.85 2.39 7.20
CA VAL A 540 -33.80 2.96 6.23
C VAL A 540 -34.95 3.62 6.97
N HIS A 541 -35.29 4.85 6.57
CA HIS A 541 -36.48 5.56 7.02
C HIS A 541 -37.59 5.37 5.97
N TRP A 542 -38.59 4.53 6.26
CA TRP A 542 -39.73 4.30 5.38
C TRP A 542 -41.06 4.49 6.13
N GLY A 543 -41.64 5.68 6.02
CA GLY A 543 -42.84 6.05 6.77
C GLY A 543 -42.59 6.00 8.29
N PRO A 544 -43.47 5.36 9.11
CA PRO A 544 -43.26 5.24 10.56
C PRO A 544 -42.17 4.22 10.95
N TYR A 545 -41.62 3.47 10.00
CA TYR A 545 -40.58 2.48 10.26
C TYR A 545 -39.19 3.10 10.17
N VAL A 546 -38.41 2.94 11.24
CA VAL A 546 -36.98 3.27 11.30
C VAL A 546 -36.24 2.05 11.83
N GLY A 547 -35.48 1.38 10.96
CA GLY A 547 -34.75 0.18 11.35
C GLY A 547 -33.80 -0.33 10.26
N PRO A 548 -32.90 -1.27 10.60
CA PRO A 548 -32.04 -1.93 9.63
C PRO A 548 -32.89 -2.83 8.74
N ILE A 549 -33.13 -2.41 7.49
CA ILE A 549 -33.79 -3.24 6.48
C ILE A 549 -32.72 -4.00 5.69
N PRO A 550 -32.90 -5.30 5.43
CA PRO A 550 -32.09 -6.03 4.46
C PRO A 550 -32.07 -5.31 3.10
N LEU A 551 -30.89 -4.85 2.69
CA LEU A 551 -30.68 -4.15 1.41
C LEU A 551 -31.08 -4.99 0.19
N ILE A 552 -31.18 -6.32 0.33
CA ILE A 552 -31.77 -7.21 -0.68
C ILE A 552 -33.14 -6.75 -1.19
N ILE A 553 -33.95 -6.08 -0.37
CA ILE A 553 -35.27 -5.59 -0.78
C ILE A 553 -35.15 -4.49 -1.85
N PHE A 554 -34.12 -3.64 -1.74
CA PHE A 554 -33.86 -2.55 -2.67
C PHE A 554 -33.01 -2.99 -3.86
N THR A 555 -32.12 -3.97 -3.67
CA THR A 555 -31.20 -4.44 -4.72
C THR A 555 -31.32 -5.96 -4.98
N PRO A 556 -32.51 -6.50 -5.29
CA PRO A 556 -32.70 -7.96 -5.47
C PRO A 556 -31.95 -8.49 -6.70
N VAL A 557 -31.93 -7.70 -7.78
CA VAL A 557 -31.18 -8.05 -9.01
C VAL A 557 -29.68 -8.10 -8.73
N GLY A 558 -29.16 -7.10 -8.01
CA GLY A 558 -27.77 -7.07 -7.59
C GLY A 558 -27.39 -8.28 -6.73
N PHE A 559 -28.25 -8.68 -5.81
CA PHE A 559 -28.03 -9.89 -4.99
C PHE A 559 -27.97 -11.18 -5.82
N ILE A 560 -28.87 -11.36 -6.79
CA ILE A 560 -28.86 -12.58 -7.64
C ILE A 560 -27.58 -12.63 -8.50
N ILE A 561 -27.19 -11.51 -9.10
CA ILE A 561 -25.95 -11.44 -9.87
C ILE A 561 -24.76 -11.72 -8.96
N TYR A 562 -24.72 -11.09 -7.77
CA TYR A 562 -23.70 -11.33 -6.77
C TYR A 562 -23.60 -12.81 -6.42
N LEU A 563 -24.72 -13.48 -6.12
CA LEU A 563 -24.73 -14.89 -5.75
C LEU A 563 -24.19 -15.79 -6.87
N ILE A 564 -24.60 -15.56 -8.12
CA ILE A 564 -24.11 -16.35 -9.26
C ILE A 564 -22.61 -16.12 -9.47
N SER A 565 -22.17 -14.86 -9.44
CA SER A 565 -20.77 -14.50 -9.61
C SER A 565 -19.90 -14.97 -8.46
N ALA A 566 -20.40 -14.93 -7.23
CA ALA A 566 -19.77 -15.44 -6.03
C ALA A 566 -19.46 -16.94 -6.12
N VAL A 567 -20.40 -17.73 -6.65
CA VAL A 567 -20.17 -19.17 -6.87
C VAL A 567 -19.08 -19.39 -7.91
N ALA A 568 -19.07 -18.59 -8.99
CA ALA A 568 -18.08 -18.69 -10.04
C ALA A 568 -16.68 -18.25 -9.59
N GLU A 569 -16.60 -17.23 -8.74
CA GLU A 569 -15.37 -16.69 -8.15
C GLU A 569 -14.71 -17.68 -7.17
N THR A 570 -15.50 -18.47 -6.46
CA THR A 570 -14.95 -19.49 -5.54
C THR A 570 -14.56 -20.81 -6.23
N ASN A 571 -14.69 -20.90 -7.56
CA ASN A 571 -14.45 -22.12 -8.36
C ASN A 571 -15.18 -23.37 -7.84
N ARG A 572 -16.39 -23.20 -7.26
CA ARG A 572 -17.17 -24.33 -6.75
C ARG A 572 -18.22 -24.80 -7.75
N ALA A 573 -18.52 -26.11 -7.72
CA ALA A 573 -19.56 -26.71 -8.54
C ALA A 573 -20.89 -25.97 -8.30
N PRO A 574 -21.63 -25.58 -9.35
CA PRO A 574 -21.55 -26.06 -10.74
C PRO A 574 -20.53 -25.36 -11.67
N PHE A 575 -19.70 -24.45 -11.16
CA PHE A 575 -18.74 -23.65 -11.95
C PHE A 575 -17.25 -24.01 -11.67
N ASP A 576 -16.98 -25.27 -11.28
CA ASP A 576 -15.66 -25.82 -10.93
C ASP A 576 -14.85 -26.37 -12.13
N LEU A 577 -14.95 -25.71 -13.28
CA LEU A 577 -14.32 -26.14 -14.53
C LEU A 577 -12.79 -26.24 -14.52
N PRO A 578 -12.04 -25.39 -13.79
CA PRO A 578 -10.58 -25.49 -13.78
C PRO A 578 -10.05 -26.70 -13.01
N GLU A 579 -10.83 -27.22 -12.06
CA GLU A 579 -10.49 -28.41 -11.25
C GLU A 579 -11.10 -29.70 -11.79
N ALA A 580 -11.94 -29.60 -12.84
CA ALA A 580 -12.73 -30.73 -13.31
C ALA A 580 -11.82 -31.90 -13.75
N GLU A 581 -11.83 -32.96 -12.93
CA GLU A 581 -11.05 -34.19 -13.17
C GLU A 581 -11.33 -34.79 -14.55
N GLN A 582 -12.56 -34.61 -15.05
CA GLN A 582 -13.03 -35.12 -16.34
C GLN A 582 -12.40 -34.39 -17.55
N GLU A 583 -11.98 -33.13 -17.41
CA GLU A 583 -11.38 -32.35 -18.51
C GLU A 583 -9.86 -32.17 -18.35
N LEU A 584 -9.37 -32.00 -17.12
CA LEU A 584 -7.99 -31.55 -16.86
C LEU A 584 -7.27 -32.30 -15.72
N ILE A 585 -7.75 -33.47 -15.28
CA ILE A 585 -7.04 -34.33 -14.29
C ILE A 585 -6.72 -33.59 -12.96
N GLY A 586 -7.44 -32.49 -12.66
CA GLY A 586 -7.21 -31.64 -11.47
C GLY A 586 -6.52 -30.30 -11.72
N GLY A 587 -6.28 -29.92 -12.98
CA GLY A 587 -5.88 -28.55 -13.35
C GLY A 587 -4.56 -28.09 -12.72
N PHE A 588 -4.58 -26.95 -12.03
CA PHE A 588 -3.39 -26.39 -11.38
C PHE A 588 -2.96 -27.15 -10.11
N LEU A 589 -3.81 -28.05 -9.59
CA LEU A 589 -3.53 -28.82 -8.38
C LEU A 589 -2.81 -30.14 -8.64
N THR A 590 -2.81 -30.63 -9.89
CA THR A 590 -2.35 -31.99 -10.26
C THR A 590 -0.93 -32.29 -9.76
N GLU A 591 -0.01 -31.32 -9.82
CA GLU A 591 1.38 -31.52 -9.42
C GLU A 591 1.65 -31.26 -7.93
N TYR A 592 0.65 -30.84 -7.15
CA TYR A 592 0.81 -30.50 -5.72
C TYR A 592 0.50 -31.68 -4.79
N SER A 593 1.34 -31.86 -3.76
CA SER A 593 1.15 -32.88 -2.71
C SER A 593 1.27 -32.29 -1.30
N GLY A 594 0.77 -33.06 -0.32
CA GLY A 594 0.87 -32.78 1.11
C GLY A 594 0.33 -31.40 1.49
N LEU A 595 1.12 -30.65 2.25
CA LEU A 595 0.73 -29.35 2.79
C LEU A 595 0.44 -28.31 1.69
N LYS A 596 1.15 -28.35 0.55
CA LYS A 596 0.98 -27.36 -0.53
C LYS A 596 -0.37 -27.49 -1.23
N PHE A 597 -0.82 -28.72 -1.43
CA PHE A 597 -2.16 -29.02 -1.91
C PHE A 597 -3.23 -28.48 -0.96
N VAL A 598 -3.06 -28.72 0.35
CA VAL A 598 -4.01 -28.25 1.37
C VAL A 598 -4.09 -26.73 1.43
N MET A 599 -2.97 -26.02 1.22
CA MET A 599 -2.97 -24.56 1.22
C MET A 599 -3.93 -23.98 0.16
N TYR A 600 -4.00 -24.58 -1.03
CA TYR A 600 -4.99 -24.14 -2.05
C TYR A 600 -6.43 -24.41 -1.60
N TYR A 601 -6.75 -25.62 -1.14
CA TYR A 601 -8.10 -25.91 -0.63
C TYR A 601 -8.48 -25.02 0.55
N LEU A 602 -7.53 -24.78 1.47
CA LEU A 602 -7.72 -23.88 2.60
C LEU A 602 -8.10 -22.48 2.10
N ALA A 603 -7.36 -21.92 1.14
CA ALA A 603 -7.66 -20.62 0.56
C ALA A 603 -9.05 -20.58 -0.09
N GLU A 604 -9.44 -21.60 -0.86
CA GLU A 604 -10.77 -21.68 -1.48
C GLU A 604 -11.90 -21.73 -0.45
N TYR A 605 -11.76 -22.55 0.60
CA TYR A 605 -12.77 -22.63 1.64
C TYR A 605 -12.85 -21.36 2.47
N VAL A 606 -11.71 -20.71 2.77
CA VAL A 606 -11.71 -19.39 3.41
C VAL A 606 -12.44 -18.39 2.52
N ASN A 607 -12.16 -18.34 1.22
CA ASN A 607 -12.84 -17.46 0.26
C ASN A 607 -14.35 -17.73 0.19
N MET A 608 -14.78 -18.99 0.24
CA MET A 608 -16.20 -19.33 0.29
C MET A 608 -16.90 -18.77 1.53
N ILE A 609 -16.22 -18.79 2.68
CA ILE A 609 -16.73 -18.16 3.92
C ILE A 609 -16.69 -16.63 3.78
N THR A 610 -15.62 -16.05 3.22
CA THR A 610 -15.47 -14.60 2.98
C THR A 610 -16.63 -14.06 2.13
N VAL A 611 -16.93 -14.69 1.00
CA VAL A 611 -18.00 -14.28 0.09
C VAL A 611 -19.38 -14.49 0.73
N SER A 612 -19.56 -15.56 1.51
CA SER A 612 -20.79 -15.78 2.30
C SER A 612 -20.97 -14.72 3.40
N ALA A 613 -19.89 -14.31 4.06
CA ALA A 613 -19.88 -13.24 5.05
C ALA A 613 -20.22 -11.89 4.40
N LEU A 614 -19.64 -11.58 3.24
CA LEU A 614 -19.98 -10.38 2.49
C LEU A 614 -21.45 -10.35 2.07
N ALA A 615 -22.02 -11.46 1.56
CA ALA A 615 -23.46 -11.54 1.29
C ALA A 615 -24.30 -11.20 2.53
N ALA A 616 -23.94 -11.76 3.69
CA ALA A 616 -24.63 -11.50 4.94
C ALA A 616 -24.54 -10.03 5.37
N LEU A 617 -23.36 -9.41 5.27
CA LEU A 617 -23.11 -8.01 5.64
C LEU A 617 -23.82 -7.04 4.69
N LEU A 618 -23.65 -7.22 3.38
CA LEU A 618 -24.06 -6.25 2.37
C LEU A 618 -25.55 -6.31 2.04
N PHE A 619 -26.17 -7.50 2.02
CA PHE A 619 -27.55 -7.65 1.57
C PHE A 619 -28.54 -7.98 2.69
N PHE A 620 -28.09 -8.66 3.75
CA PHE A 620 -28.96 -9.19 4.80
C PHE A 620 -28.81 -8.48 6.15
N GLY A 621 -28.23 -7.27 6.18
CA GLY A 621 -28.11 -6.46 7.39
C GLY A 621 -27.15 -7.02 8.44
N GLY A 622 -26.10 -7.74 8.00
CA GLY A 622 -25.01 -8.23 8.83
C GLY A 622 -25.47 -9.01 10.06
N TRP A 623 -25.21 -8.46 11.24
CA TRP A 623 -25.52 -9.08 12.53
C TRP A 623 -26.91 -8.72 13.09
N PHE A 624 -27.73 -7.94 12.39
CA PHE A 624 -29.07 -7.61 12.85
C PHE A 624 -30.07 -8.74 12.59
N LEU A 625 -30.69 -9.25 13.65
CA LEU A 625 -31.86 -10.11 13.60
C LEU A 625 -32.61 -9.95 14.94
N TRP A 626 -33.85 -9.46 14.93
CA TRP A 626 -34.53 -8.91 16.11
C TRP A 626 -34.45 -9.79 17.37
N VAL A 627 -34.61 -11.11 17.23
CA VAL A 627 -34.73 -12.05 18.36
C VAL A 627 -33.41 -12.79 18.66
N VAL A 628 -32.43 -12.73 17.76
CA VAL A 628 -31.22 -13.57 17.83
C VAL A 628 -30.01 -12.71 18.17
N PRO A 629 -29.14 -13.11 19.12
CA PRO A 629 -27.97 -12.33 19.44
C PRO A 629 -27.07 -12.09 18.20
N PRO A 630 -26.39 -10.94 18.09
CA PRO A 630 -25.68 -10.52 16.88
C PRO A 630 -24.73 -11.56 16.26
N VAL A 631 -23.96 -12.27 17.09
CA VAL A 631 -23.05 -13.34 16.62
C VAL A 631 -23.81 -14.47 15.98
N PHE A 632 -24.85 -14.97 16.64
CA PHE A 632 -25.63 -16.09 16.12
C PHE A 632 -26.41 -15.69 14.87
N ALA A 633 -26.88 -14.44 14.79
CA ALA A 633 -27.52 -13.92 13.60
C ALA A 633 -26.57 -13.89 12.39
N PHE A 634 -25.35 -13.38 12.60
CA PHE A 634 -24.32 -13.35 11.58
C PHE A 634 -23.90 -14.77 11.16
N LEU A 635 -23.58 -15.63 12.12
CA LEU A 635 -23.20 -17.04 11.87
C LEU A 635 -24.31 -17.81 11.16
N LEU A 636 -25.58 -17.63 11.55
CA LEU A 636 -26.71 -18.29 10.91
C LEU A 636 -26.82 -17.91 9.44
N LYS A 637 -26.67 -16.62 9.11
CA LYS A 637 -26.69 -16.14 7.71
C LYS A 637 -25.52 -16.71 6.93
N VAL A 638 -24.31 -16.69 7.49
CA VAL A 638 -23.13 -17.29 6.85
C VAL A 638 -23.35 -18.78 6.59
N VAL A 639 -23.82 -19.55 7.58
CA VAL A 639 -24.11 -20.99 7.44
C VAL A 639 -25.21 -21.24 6.41
N LEU A 640 -26.23 -20.36 6.33
CA LEU A 640 -27.28 -20.45 5.32
C LEU A 640 -26.70 -20.29 3.90
N PHE A 641 -25.81 -19.33 3.68
CA PHE A 641 -25.14 -19.17 2.39
C PHE A 641 -24.19 -20.33 2.09
N LEU A 642 -23.41 -20.81 3.06
CA LEU A 642 -22.59 -22.01 2.89
C LEU A 642 -23.45 -23.24 2.54
N PHE A 643 -24.61 -23.39 3.18
CA PHE A 643 -25.56 -24.44 2.83
C PHE A 643 -26.10 -24.27 1.40
N LEU A 644 -26.41 -23.05 0.98
CA LEU A 644 -26.83 -22.75 -0.39
C LEU A 644 -25.75 -23.17 -1.41
N TYR A 645 -24.48 -22.88 -1.16
CA TYR A 645 -23.36 -23.36 -1.97
C TYR A 645 -23.35 -24.88 -2.12
N ILE A 646 -23.45 -25.59 -0.99
CA ILE A 646 -23.43 -27.05 -0.96
C ILE A 646 -24.68 -27.62 -1.66
N TRP A 647 -25.82 -26.96 -1.50
CA TRP A 647 -27.06 -27.36 -2.13
C TRP A 647 -27.01 -27.18 -3.65
N LEU A 648 -26.50 -26.05 -4.14
CA LEU A 648 -26.26 -25.81 -5.56
C LEU A 648 -25.35 -26.89 -6.16
N ARG A 649 -24.26 -27.23 -5.46
CA ARG A 649 -23.36 -28.33 -5.84
C ARG A 649 -24.07 -29.70 -5.91
N GLY A 650 -24.99 -29.96 -4.99
CA GLY A 650 -25.72 -31.23 -4.93
C GLY A 650 -26.85 -31.36 -5.94
N THR A 651 -27.35 -30.24 -6.50
CA THR A 651 -28.52 -30.21 -7.38
C THR A 651 -28.18 -29.93 -8.85
N PHE A 652 -27.24 -29.04 -9.14
CA PHE A 652 -26.94 -28.63 -10.51
C PHE A 652 -25.80 -29.44 -11.15
N PRO A 653 -25.91 -29.78 -12.44
CA PRO A 653 -24.79 -30.33 -13.20
C PRO A 653 -23.73 -29.25 -13.44
N ARG A 654 -22.49 -29.69 -13.70
CA ARG A 654 -21.41 -28.78 -14.12
C ARG A 654 -21.74 -28.10 -15.44
N LEU A 655 -21.56 -26.79 -15.52
CA LEU A 655 -21.66 -26.06 -16.79
C LEU A 655 -20.33 -26.10 -17.53
N ARG A 656 -20.39 -26.22 -18.86
CA ARG A 656 -19.21 -26.14 -19.73
C ARG A 656 -18.60 -24.74 -19.74
N TYR A 657 -17.27 -24.64 -19.85
CA TYR A 657 -16.53 -23.37 -19.85
C TYR A 657 -17.05 -22.33 -20.84
N ASP A 658 -17.33 -22.73 -22.08
CA ASP A 658 -17.84 -21.81 -23.11
C ASP A 658 -19.21 -21.22 -22.74
N MET A 659 -20.06 -22.00 -22.06
CA MET A 659 -21.37 -21.55 -21.60
C MET A 659 -21.24 -20.62 -20.39
N LEU A 660 -20.34 -20.96 -19.46
CA LEU A 660 -20.05 -20.13 -18.31
C LEU A 660 -19.51 -18.76 -18.73
N MET A 661 -18.57 -18.69 -19.67
CA MET A 661 -18.04 -17.41 -20.15
C MET A 661 -19.12 -16.58 -20.86
N ARG A 662 -20.02 -17.23 -21.63
CA ARG A 662 -21.17 -16.54 -22.25
C ARG A 662 -22.14 -15.99 -21.21
N LEU A 663 -22.41 -16.73 -20.12
CA LEU A 663 -23.28 -16.27 -19.04
C LEU A 663 -22.72 -15.00 -18.37
N GLY A 664 -21.43 -15.00 -18.02
CA GLY A 664 -20.78 -13.84 -17.42
C GLY A 664 -20.81 -12.61 -18.33
N TRP A 665 -20.33 -12.74 -19.56
CA TRP A 665 -20.15 -11.59 -20.47
C TRP A 665 -21.42 -11.12 -21.16
N LYS A 666 -22.34 -12.03 -21.53
CA LYS A 666 -23.54 -11.66 -22.31
C LYS A 666 -24.78 -11.45 -21.46
N VAL A 667 -24.80 -11.95 -20.22
CA VAL A 667 -26.00 -11.89 -19.37
C VAL A 667 -25.71 -11.10 -18.09
N LEU A 668 -24.79 -11.58 -17.24
CA LEU A 668 -24.58 -10.99 -15.93
C LEU A 668 -24.00 -9.58 -16.00
N LEU A 669 -22.99 -9.37 -16.83
CA LEU A 669 -22.34 -8.07 -16.96
C LEU A 669 -23.30 -6.98 -17.51
N PRO A 670 -24.01 -7.18 -18.64
CA PRO A 670 -24.97 -6.19 -19.11
C PRO A 670 -26.11 -5.95 -18.12
N LEU A 671 -26.59 -7.00 -17.43
CA LEU A 671 -27.64 -6.87 -16.43
C LEU A 671 -27.15 -6.09 -15.20
N ALA A 672 -25.91 -6.29 -14.77
CA ALA A 672 -25.31 -5.54 -13.66
C ALA A 672 -25.17 -4.05 -14.02
N MET A 673 -24.68 -3.75 -15.23
CA MET A 673 -24.60 -2.36 -15.72
C MET A 673 -25.98 -1.71 -15.80
N LEU A 674 -26.98 -2.41 -16.34
CA LEU A 674 -28.35 -1.91 -16.38
C LEU A 674 -28.89 -1.64 -14.98
N ASN A 675 -28.63 -2.55 -14.03
CA ASN A 675 -29.06 -2.40 -12.65
C ASN A 675 -28.43 -1.16 -11.97
N VAL A 676 -27.15 -0.87 -12.26
CA VAL A 676 -26.48 0.36 -11.81
C VAL A 676 -27.17 1.60 -12.39
N ILE A 677 -27.40 1.63 -13.70
CA ILE A 677 -28.05 2.77 -14.36
C ILE A 677 -29.46 3.02 -13.82
N VAL A 678 -30.26 1.96 -13.69
CA VAL A 678 -31.62 2.05 -13.16
C VAL A 678 -31.61 2.56 -11.72
N THR A 679 -30.70 2.04 -10.87
CA THR A 679 -30.57 2.52 -9.49
C THR A 679 -30.16 3.99 -9.43
N ALA A 680 -29.23 4.42 -10.28
CA ALA A 680 -28.82 5.82 -10.38
C ALA A 680 -29.99 6.74 -10.75
N ILE A 681 -30.78 6.37 -11.75
CA ILE A 681 -31.94 7.14 -12.20
C ILE A 681 -32.98 7.25 -11.07
N ILE A 682 -33.26 6.14 -10.37
CA ILE A 682 -34.23 6.13 -9.27
C ILE A 682 -33.76 7.05 -8.13
N LEU A 683 -32.49 6.95 -7.72
CA LEU A 683 -31.95 7.78 -6.64
C LEU A 683 -32.03 9.28 -6.97
N VAL A 684 -31.61 9.66 -8.18
CA VAL A 684 -31.71 11.06 -8.64
C VAL A 684 -33.16 11.54 -8.70
N ALA A 685 -34.09 10.68 -9.12
CA ALA A 685 -35.51 11.03 -9.20
C ALA A 685 -36.19 11.14 -7.83
N VAL A 686 -35.63 10.53 -6.78
CA VAL A 686 -36.16 10.59 -5.40
C VAL A 686 -35.52 11.72 -4.60
N GLU A 687 -34.27 12.10 -4.90
CA GLU A 687 -33.55 13.20 -4.25
C GLU A 687 -33.80 14.59 -4.88
N GLY A 688 -34.31 14.64 -6.12
CA GLY A 688 -34.81 15.86 -6.77
C GLY A 688 -36.19 16.25 -6.28
#